data_AF-A0A928D653-F1
#
_entry.id   AF-A0A928D653-F1
#
_cell.length_a   1.000
_cell.length_b   1.000
_cell.length_c   1.000
_cell.angle_alpha   90.00
_cell.angle_beta   90.00
_cell.angle_gamma   90.00
#
_symmetry.space_group_name_H-M   'P 1'
#
loop_
_entity.id
_entity.type
_entity.pdbx_description
1 polymer ?
#
loop_
_entity_poly.entity_id
_entity_poly.type
_entity_poly.pdbx_seq_one_letter_code
_entity_poly.pdbx_strand_id
1 'polypeptide(L)'
;MNIVKTVCVAALVSVAGCLAPESGVPSGGLDEKPLKVAVFVGNGARNIGAFRWLEITARAKNVVATPVDGAAVRSGVLDSADVLVMPGGRAHLEAKSLGAEGRERVKSFVRGGGGYIGTCAGFYLVSQPAKGVRRDYLGLIPFADTPSGGNGTAKLSFAFNGKAVELAGIKKGVCRMRYGNGPVPVRTAREVEGTRAEVLATYHSDYNPKSVPCPSKAGHPAVVAAECGKGKLFVFTCHPEYDANGYECIKGAFRYVTGREVEWDRPQRKRGQLAVGFMCDDSFGVETAQFVQKLVTDEEFDVIPLNKALVSDGMLHNLDAVLVPDGEGVVKPDNALYAGNAGRTRAFLARGGRIFAWGAAAEVLRRSESGVTCVSDPDAALAALRAFASEPVPPAQVFPAKAAKPLRAGILQNPANSCLPIARLLDFSPEYELKFIAPEEYARGALDGLDLVIMPGGGATRQYKAIGDDGAEALKRFVREGGKYYGVCAGAFLAMQQSIEGFSRLDMVPFKDDDPAYYRGDAPVKIALTDDGVKALEMTNKTHTVIYFGGPAAIPGDPIADTDVKVLARYESRLVNTRQPKPVAELAGKGAILGGRVGKGRVFLSCPHPEKQEQTMDLVCRGMKYLTGVAPTMVHLERPRGALSVRYQFSDKKAADYLFGTLLRDSRFHVWPVKTYVDLPHADAVVLTGAVSEKAVKNLTPFIARGGRVVAVCDTPKKRDAAKSLPGVIAVKSYDEISDALLR
;
A
#
# COMPACT_ATOMS: atom_id res chain seq x y z
N MET A 1 9.02 -21.18 -73.89
CA MET A 1 10.21 -20.32 -74.13
C MET A 1 11.07 -20.33 -72.87
N ASN A 2 12.19 -21.05 -72.95
CA ASN A 2 13.47 -20.99 -72.21
C ASN A 2 13.38 -20.80 -70.67
N ILE A 3 13.66 -21.76 -69.77
CA ILE A 3 14.84 -22.63 -69.56
C ILE A 3 16.18 -21.91 -69.77
N VAL A 4 16.90 -21.61 -68.69
CA VAL A 4 18.37 -21.82 -68.53
C VAL A 4 18.71 -22.04 -67.04
N LYS A 5 19.26 -23.22 -66.74
CA LYS A 5 20.08 -23.59 -65.56
C LYS A 5 21.53 -23.13 -65.76
N THR A 6 22.34 -23.02 -64.69
CA THR A 6 23.80 -23.36 -64.55
C THR A 6 24.34 -22.62 -63.30
N VAL A 7 24.60 -23.23 -62.14
CA VAL A 7 25.74 -24.09 -61.69
C VAL A 7 27.12 -23.41 -61.74
N CYS A 8 27.87 -23.57 -60.62
CA CYS A 8 29.33 -23.46 -60.40
C CYS A 8 29.68 -22.45 -59.27
N VAL A 9 30.61 -22.66 -58.35
CA VAL A 9 31.57 -23.74 -58.01
C VAL A 9 32.05 -23.46 -56.58
N ALA A 10 32.39 -24.50 -55.83
CA ALA A 10 33.06 -24.39 -54.54
C ALA A 10 34.50 -23.86 -54.68
N ALA A 11 34.91 -22.93 -53.82
CA ALA A 11 36.31 -22.64 -53.56
C ALA A 11 36.52 -22.41 -52.06
N LEU A 12 37.13 -23.41 -51.42
CA LEU A 12 37.75 -23.33 -50.11
C LEU A 12 38.93 -22.35 -50.18
N VAL A 13 38.90 -21.31 -49.34
CA VAL A 13 40.11 -20.59 -48.93
C VAL A 13 40.07 -20.45 -47.42
N SER A 14 40.97 -21.18 -46.78
CA SER A 14 41.35 -21.06 -45.38
C SER A 14 42.08 -19.73 -45.14
N VAL A 15 41.57 -18.89 -44.24
CA VAL A 15 42.39 -17.90 -43.54
C VAL A 15 42.08 -18.00 -42.05
N ALA A 16 43.05 -18.54 -41.32
CA ALA A 16 43.09 -18.47 -39.87
C ALA A 16 43.31 -17.01 -39.45
N GLY A 17 42.41 -16.47 -38.63
CA GLY A 17 42.53 -15.15 -38.02
C GLY A 17 41.84 -15.17 -36.67
N CYS A 18 42.63 -15.00 -35.62
CA CYS A 18 42.24 -15.05 -34.21
C CYS A 18 41.02 -14.17 -33.89
N LEU A 19 39.97 -14.78 -33.33
CA LEU A 19 38.92 -14.08 -32.60
C LEU A 19 38.93 -14.56 -31.16
N ALA A 20 39.10 -13.61 -30.24
CA ALA A 20 38.92 -13.81 -28.81
C ALA A 20 37.46 -14.23 -28.52
N PRO A 21 37.21 -15.09 -27.52
CA PRO A 21 35.86 -15.49 -27.19
C PRO A 21 35.13 -14.33 -26.51
N GLU A 22 34.18 -13.72 -27.22
CA GLU A 22 33.11 -13.00 -26.55
C GLU A 22 32.31 -14.01 -25.71
N SER A 23 32.28 -13.77 -24.41
CA SER A 23 31.53 -14.55 -23.43
C SER A 23 30.04 -14.49 -23.73
N GLY A 24 29.55 -15.49 -24.46
CA GLY A 24 28.13 -15.71 -24.70
C GLY A 24 27.38 -15.91 -23.39
N VAL A 25 26.29 -15.16 -23.23
CA VAL A 25 25.24 -15.43 -22.23
C VAL A 25 24.62 -16.79 -22.58
N PRO A 26 24.56 -17.78 -21.67
CA PRO A 26 23.87 -19.01 -21.97
C PRO A 26 22.37 -18.72 -22.06
N SER A 27 21.82 -18.86 -23.26
CA SER A 27 20.39 -19.04 -23.46
C SER A 27 19.98 -20.38 -22.83
N GLY A 28 19.47 -20.33 -21.61
CA GLY A 28 19.00 -21.50 -20.86
C GLY A 28 17.88 -22.23 -21.61
N GLY A 29 18.21 -23.42 -22.13
CA GLY A 29 17.27 -24.32 -22.79
C GLY A 29 16.29 -24.98 -21.80
N LEU A 30 15.16 -25.42 -22.35
CA LEU A 30 13.97 -25.97 -21.71
C LEU A 30 14.14 -27.37 -21.06
N ASP A 31 15.36 -27.80 -20.71
CA ASP A 31 15.69 -29.17 -20.26
C ASP A 31 16.07 -29.31 -18.77
N GLU A 32 15.99 -28.23 -17.98
CA GLU A 32 16.36 -28.29 -16.56
C GLU A 32 15.19 -28.84 -15.70
N LYS A 33 15.44 -29.88 -14.88
CA LYS A 33 14.41 -30.46 -13.99
C LYS A 33 13.76 -29.37 -13.11
N PRO A 34 12.43 -29.39 -12.94
CA PRO A 34 11.74 -28.42 -12.09
C PRO A 34 12.26 -28.43 -10.65
N LEU A 35 12.45 -27.24 -10.07
CA LEU A 35 12.83 -27.10 -8.67
C LEU A 35 11.64 -27.47 -7.78
N LYS A 36 11.82 -28.39 -6.84
CA LYS A 36 10.77 -28.84 -5.93
C LYS A 36 10.81 -28.02 -4.64
N VAL A 37 9.79 -27.21 -4.43
CA VAL A 37 9.72 -26.26 -3.30
C VAL A 37 8.60 -26.68 -2.36
N ALA A 38 8.94 -27.07 -1.14
CA ALA A 38 7.98 -27.26 -0.06
C ALA A 38 7.66 -25.91 0.60
N VAL A 39 6.39 -25.54 0.68
CA VAL A 39 5.94 -24.29 1.32
C VAL A 39 5.16 -24.63 2.58
N PHE A 40 5.67 -24.24 3.75
CA PHE A 40 5.04 -24.61 5.01
C PHE A 40 3.76 -23.80 5.27
N VAL A 41 2.64 -24.50 5.51
CA VAL A 41 1.30 -23.95 5.78
C VAL A 41 0.67 -24.52 7.06
N GLY A 42 1.45 -25.25 7.86
CA GLY A 42 0.99 -25.77 9.14
C GLY A 42 0.70 -24.67 10.18
N ASN A 43 0.07 -25.06 11.28
CA ASN A 43 -0.30 -24.13 12.36
C ASN A 43 0.88 -23.23 12.76
N GLY A 44 0.64 -21.92 12.70
CA GLY A 44 1.61 -20.89 13.00
C GLY A 44 1.99 -20.06 11.78
N ALA A 45 2.02 -20.66 10.58
CA ALA A 45 2.20 -19.96 9.30
C ALA A 45 0.88 -19.31 8.88
N ARG A 46 0.82 -17.98 8.89
CA ARG A 46 -0.46 -17.25 8.78
C ARG A 46 -0.30 -15.87 8.14
N ASN A 47 -1.42 -15.17 7.98
CA ASN A 47 -1.50 -13.83 7.41
C ASN A 47 -1.13 -13.79 5.92
N ILE A 48 -1.10 -12.58 5.37
CA ILE A 48 -0.78 -12.31 3.97
C ILE A 48 0.59 -12.87 3.57
N GLY A 49 1.55 -12.99 4.51
CA GLY A 49 2.88 -13.52 4.21
C GLY A 49 2.86 -14.98 3.72
N ALA A 50 2.12 -15.86 4.42
CA ALA A 50 1.96 -17.25 3.99
C ALA A 50 1.27 -17.36 2.62
N PHE A 51 0.19 -16.59 2.43
CA PHE A 51 -0.49 -16.50 1.13
C PHE A 51 0.45 -16.05 0.00
N ARG A 52 1.26 -15.01 0.23
CA ARG A 52 2.17 -14.47 -0.79
C ARG A 52 3.26 -15.46 -1.19
N TRP A 53 3.75 -16.28 -0.26
CA TRP A 53 4.69 -17.36 -0.61
C TRP A 53 4.03 -18.43 -1.49
N LEU A 54 2.78 -18.80 -1.24
CA LEU A 54 2.03 -19.69 -2.12
C LEU A 54 1.81 -19.08 -3.51
N GLU A 55 1.43 -17.80 -3.57
CA GLU A 55 1.24 -17.09 -4.84
C GLU A 55 2.53 -16.99 -5.66
N ILE A 56 3.64 -16.56 -5.03
CA ILE A 56 4.94 -16.42 -5.69
C ILE A 56 5.39 -17.76 -6.26
N THR A 57 5.30 -18.83 -5.46
CA THR A 57 5.78 -20.15 -5.87
C THR A 57 4.85 -20.85 -6.85
N ALA A 58 3.54 -20.62 -6.79
CA ALA A 58 2.58 -21.12 -7.78
C ALA A 58 2.76 -20.47 -9.16
N ARG A 59 3.21 -19.20 -9.19
CA ARG A 59 3.48 -18.45 -10.43
C ARG A 59 4.94 -18.56 -10.90
N ALA A 60 5.77 -19.33 -10.20
CA ALA A 60 7.18 -19.47 -10.51
C ALA A 60 7.42 -20.43 -11.68
N LYS A 61 8.25 -20.01 -12.62
CA LYS A 61 8.62 -20.77 -13.82
C LYS A 61 9.59 -21.88 -13.41
N ASN A 62 9.36 -23.08 -13.96
CA ASN A 62 10.18 -24.27 -13.67
C ASN A 62 10.28 -24.61 -12.17
N VAL A 63 9.23 -24.34 -11.41
CA VAL A 63 9.10 -24.68 -9.99
C VAL A 63 7.85 -25.55 -9.80
N VAL A 64 7.97 -26.62 -9.00
CA VAL A 64 6.84 -27.39 -8.49
C VAL A 64 6.73 -27.10 -7.00
N ALA A 65 5.69 -26.36 -6.62
CA ALA A 65 5.49 -25.91 -5.26
C ALA A 65 4.44 -26.77 -4.54
N THR A 66 4.81 -27.40 -3.44
CA THR A 66 3.93 -28.28 -2.65
C THR A 66 3.68 -27.67 -1.26
N PRO A 67 2.43 -27.34 -0.91
CA PRO A 67 2.09 -26.94 0.45
C PRO A 67 2.29 -28.12 1.41
N VAL A 68 2.95 -27.88 2.54
CA VAL A 68 3.24 -28.92 3.55
C VAL A 68 2.91 -28.43 4.95
N ASP A 69 2.48 -29.33 5.83
CA ASP A 69 2.29 -29.06 7.25
C ASP A 69 3.26 -29.90 8.10
N GLY A 70 3.14 -29.78 9.42
CA GLY A 70 3.98 -30.54 10.33
C GLY A 70 3.81 -32.07 10.20
N ALA A 71 2.62 -32.55 9.83
CA ALA A 71 2.38 -33.98 9.64
C ALA A 71 3.10 -34.49 8.39
N ALA A 72 2.96 -33.79 7.25
CA ALA A 72 3.67 -34.13 6.02
C ALA A 72 5.19 -34.11 6.20
N VAL A 73 5.72 -33.13 6.97
CA VAL A 73 7.15 -33.08 7.32
C VAL A 73 7.57 -34.31 8.12
N ARG A 74 6.81 -34.70 9.15
CA ARG A 74 7.05 -35.94 9.90
C ARG A 74 6.96 -37.21 9.05
N SER A 75 6.10 -37.21 8.03
CA SER A 75 5.99 -38.32 7.09
C SER A 75 7.10 -38.36 6.03
N GLY A 76 8.06 -37.42 6.04
CA GLY A 76 9.22 -37.46 5.14
C GLY A 76 9.05 -36.73 3.82
N VAL A 77 8.07 -35.82 3.68
CA VAL A 77 7.88 -35.06 2.42
C VAL A 77 9.14 -34.32 1.95
N LEU A 78 10.01 -33.92 2.89
CA LEU A 78 11.27 -33.20 2.61
C LEU A 78 12.32 -34.04 1.91
N ASP A 79 12.21 -35.38 1.92
CA ASP A 79 13.16 -36.27 1.22
C ASP A 79 13.11 -36.09 -0.30
N SER A 80 12.03 -35.47 -0.79
CA SER A 80 11.78 -35.20 -2.21
C SER A 80 11.84 -33.72 -2.58
N ALA A 81 12.10 -32.82 -1.62
CA ALA A 81 12.16 -31.39 -1.83
C ALA A 81 13.60 -30.90 -2.06
N ASP A 82 13.76 -29.80 -2.81
CA ASP A 82 15.04 -29.10 -2.95
C ASP A 82 15.12 -27.92 -1.99
N VAL A 83 13.98 -27.25 -1.75
CA VAL A 83 13.89 -26.06 -0.89
C VAL A 83 12.68 -26.16 0.03
N LEU A 84 12.87 -25.79 1.30
CA LEU A 84 11.80 -25.51 2.26
C LEU A 84 11.65 -24.00 2.46
N VAL A 85 10.48 -23.47 2.15
CA VAL A 85 10.06 -22.10 2.45
C VAL A 85 9.26 -22.10 3.75
N MET A 86 9.77 -21.39 4.75
CA MET A 86 9.08 -21.11 6.02
C MET A 86 8.60 -19.66 6.04
N PRO A 87 7.29 -19.40 5.88
CA PRO A 87 6.74 -18.06 5.83
C PRO A 87 6.76 -17.38 7.21
N GLY A 88 6.32 -16.12 7.23
CA GLY A 88 6.06 -15.42 8.48
C GLY A 88 4.83 -15.95 9.23
N GLY A 89 4.74 -15.63 10.53
CA GLY A 89 3.73 -16.25 11.37
C GLY A 89 4.02 -16.19 12.86
N ARG A 90 3.91 -17.34 13.53
CA ARG A 90 4.24 -17.55 14.95
C ARG A 90 5.19 -18.74 15.05
N ALA A 91 6.49 -18.46 15.11
CA ALA A 91 7.53 -19.50 15.13
C ALA A 91 7.36 -20.55 16.25
N HIS A 92 6.78 -20.19 17.39
CA HIS A 92 6.49 -21.17 18.46
C HIS A 92 5.35 -22.14 18.11
N LEU A 93 4.36 -21.69 17.34
CA LEU A 93 3.31 -22.57 16.83
C LEU A 93 3.83 -23.41 15.67
N GLU A 94 4.64 -22.84 14.77
CA GLU A 94 5.30 -23.60 13.69
C GLU A 94 6.18 -24.72 14.28
N ALA A 95 7.02 -24.40 15.27
CA ALA A 95 7.84 -25.38 15.97
C ALA A 95 6.99 -26.46 16.66
N LYS A 96 5.86 -26.09 17.27
CA LYS A 96 4.92 -27.01 17.90
C LYS A 96 4.24 -27.91 16.86
N SER A 97 3.82 -27.34 15.73
CA SER A 97 3.18 -28.05 14.62
C SER A 97 4.10 -29.11 14.01
N LEU A 98 5.39 -28.80 13.85
CA LEU A 98 6.41 -29.77 13.42
C LEU A 98 6.60 -30.90 14.44
N GLY A 99 6.51 -30.61 15.74
CA GLY A 99 6.87 -31.55 16.80
C GLY A 99 8.37 -31.85 16.84
N ALA A 100 8.80 -32.70 17.79
CA ALA A 100 10.22 -33.04 17.92
C ALA A 100 10.78 -33.72 16.65
N GLU A 101 10.07 -34.72 16.12
CA GLU A 101 10.47 -35.45 14.92
C GLU A 101 10.52 -34.54 13.69
N GLY A 102 9.50 -33.71 13.45
CA GLY A 102 9.47 -32.83 12.28
C GLY A 102 10.60 -31.79 12.34
N ARG A 103 10.93 -31.28 13.52
CA ARG A 103 12.09 -30.39 13.70
C ARG A 103 13.41 -31.09 13.37
N GLU A 104 13.61 -32.33 13.80
CA GLU A 104 14.81 -33.10 13.45
C GLU A 104 14.88 -33.41 11.94
N ARG A 105 13.74 -33.67 11.30
CA ARG A 105 13.67 -33.83 9.84
C ARG A 105 14.06 -32.55 9.10
N VAL A 106 13.60 -31.38 9.55
CA VAL A 106 14.03 -30.08 8.96
C VAL A 106 15.54 -29.87 9.16
N LYS A 107 16.08 -30.16 10.35
CA LYS A 107 17.54 -30.06 10.58
C LYS A 107 18.32 -31.01 9.67
N SER A 108 17.85 -32.24 9.51
CA SER A 108 18.49 -33.27 8.68
C SER A 108 18.42 -32.90 7.20
N PHE A 109 17.28 -32.40 6.74
CA PHE A 109 17.09 -31.88 5.39
C PHE A 109 18.11 -30.79 5.04
N VAL A 110 18.24 -29.76 5.90
CA VAL A 110 19.22 -28.69 5.69
C VAL A 110 20.65 -29.23 5.73
N ARG A 111 21.02 -29.99 6.77
CA ARG A 111 22.38 -30.55 6.86
C ARG A 111 22.74 -31.48 5.70
N GLY A 112 21.75 -32.15 5.13
CA GLY A 112 21.87 -33.05 3.99
C GLY A 112 22.06 -32.37 2.63
N GLY A 113 21.82 -31.05 2.53
CA GLY A 113 21.94 -30.31 1.27
C GLY A 113 20.73 -29.46 0.90
N GLY A 114 19.62 -29.59 1.63
CA GLY A 114 18.39 -28.84 1.36
C GLY A 114 18.54 -27.33 1.54
N GLY A 115 17.88 -26.57 0.67
CA GLY A 115 17.76 -25.12 0.79
C GLY A 115 16.68 -24.70 1.78
N TYR A 116 16.94 -23.68 2.59
CA TYR A 116 15.96 -23.12 3.51
C TYR A 116 15.78 -21.63 3.25
N ILE A 117 14.55 -21.18 3.01
CA ILE A 117 14.20 -19.76 2.93
C ILE A 117 13.21 -19.43 4.03
N GLY A 118 13.58 -18.50 4.92
CA GLY A 118 12.76 -18.12 6.07
C GLY A 118 12.44 -16.64 6.12
N THR A 119 11.19 -16.28 6.42
CA THR A 119 10.78 -14.89 6.63
C THR A 119 10.17 -14.71 8.00
N CYS A 120 10.56 -13.67 8.76
CA CYS A 120 10.02 -13.34 10.08
C CYS A 120 10.04 -14.54 11.05
N ALA A 121 8.94 -15.30 11.16
CA ALA A 121 8.85 -16.51 11.98
C ALA A 121 9.80 -17.61 11.50
N GLY A 122 10.01 -17.78 10.19
CA GLY A 122 11.04 -18.67 9.65
C GLY A 122 12.46 -18.29 10.11
N PHE A 123 12.76 -16.99 10.25
CA PHE A 123 14.06 -16.57 10.83
C PHE A 123 14.14 -16.95 12.31
N TYR A 124 13.09 -16.67 13.08
CA TYR A 124 13.02 -17.06 14.50
C TYR A 124 13.25 -18.56 14.69
N LEU A 125 12.62 -19.38 13.83
CA LEU A 125 12.63 -20.83 13.95
C LEU A 125 14.03 -21.42 13.77
N VAL A 126 14.90 -20.82 12.96
CA VAL A 126 16.30 -21.26 12.81
C VAL A 126 17.26 -20.59 13.78
N SER A 127 16.84 -19.54 14.47
CA SER A 127 17.64 -18.84 15.46
C SER A 127 17.81 -19.64 16.75
N GLN A 128 18.88 -19.38 17.49
CA GLN A 128 19.03 -19.82 18.86
C GLN A 128 18.03 -19.10 19.77
N PRO A 129 17.54 -19.75 20.83
CA PRO A 129 16.76 -19.06 21.85
C PRO A 129 17.60 -17.99 22.55
N ALA A 130 16.97 -16.87 22.90
CA ALA A 130 17.60 -15.85 23.73
C ALA A 130 18.04 -16.42 25.09
N LYS A 131 19.08 -15.85 25.69
CA LYS A 131 19.60 -16.29 27.00
C LYS A 131 18.47 -16.32 28.05
N GLY A 132 18.28 -17.47 28.70
CA GLY A 132 17.24 -17.66 29.72
C GLY A 132 15.84 -18.00 29.18
N VAL A 133 15.64 -18.00 27.86
CA VAL A 133 14.38 -18.44 27.24
C VAL A 133 14.55 -19.88 26.76
N ARG A 134 13.62 -20.78 27.12
CA ARG A 134 13.55 -22.11 26.49
C ARG A 134 12.55 -22.05 25.34
N ARG A 135 13.03 -22.29 24.11
CA ARG A 135 12.18 -22.54 22.94
C ARG A 135 12.77 -23.70 22.16
N ASP A 136 11.91 -24.65 21.77
CA ASP A 136 12.29 -25.81 20.98
C ASP A 136 12.36 -25.46 19.49
N TYR A 137 13.23 -24.51 19.16
CA TYR A 137 13.51 -24.08 17.80
C TYR A 137 14.61 -24.96 17.17
N LEU A 138 14.87 -24.74 15.88
CA LEU A 138 15.85 -25.52 15.13
C LEU A 138 17.28 -25.13 15.54
N GLY A 139 17.54 -23.85 15.84
CA GLY A 139 18.84 -23.39 16.33
C GLY A 139 20.00 -23.64 15.35
N LEU A 140 19.76 -23.47 14.05
CA LEU A 140 20.71 -23.74 12.97
C LEU A 140 21.68 -22.58 12.69
N ILE A 141 21.41 -21.36 13.17
CA ILE A 141 22.26 -20.18 12.96
C ILE A 141 22.75 -19.56 14.28
N PRO A 142 23.94 -18.95 14.34
CA PRO A 142 24.53 -18.36 15.55
C PRO A 142 23.96 -16.94 15.82
N PHE A 143 22.64 -16.83 15.81
CA PHE A 143 21.92 -15.60 16.11
C PHE A 143 20.79 -15.89 17.09
N ALA A 144 20.55 -14.98 18.01
CA ALA A 144 19.39 -14.98 18.90
C ALA A 144 18.68 -13.64 18.82
N ASP A 145 17.39 -13.62 19.13
CA ASP A 145 16.64 -12.36 19.25
C ASP A 145 17.04 -11.61 20.53
N THR A 146 16.96 -10.27 20.49
CA THR A 146 17.13 -9.46 21.70
C THR A 146 15.99 -9.70 22.70
N PRO A 147 16.22 -9.56 24.03
CA PRO A 147 15.20 -9.80 25.05
C PRO A 147 13.93 -8.96 24.93
N SER A 148 14.02 -7.79 24.29
CA SER A 148 12.91 -6.86 24.04
C SER A 148 12.20 -7.08 22.69
N GLY A 149 12.71 -8.00 21.88
CA GLY A 149 12.09 -8.57 20.69
C GLY A 149 11.66 -7.58 19.61
N GLY A 150 11.10 -8.15 18.54
CA GLY A 150 10.42 -7.38 17.51
C GLY A 150 9.08 -6.86 17.98
N ASN A 151 8.98 -5.55 18.19
CA ASN A 151 7.71 -4.90 18.51
C ASN A 151 7.18 -4.11 17.32
N GLY A 152 5.87 -4.22 17.10
CA GLY A 152 5.03 -3.51 16.16
C GLY A 152 5.26 -3.73 14.65
N THR A 153 4.66 -2.88 13.83
CA THR A 153 4.66 -2.97 12.35
C THR A 153 5.08 -1.65 11.71
N ALA A 154 6.04 -1.68 10.78
CA ALA A 154 6.52 -0.51 10.03
C ALA A 154 7.06 -0.88 8.65
N LYS A 155 7.41 0.15 7.87
CA LYS A 155 8.34 0.02 6.74
C LYS A 155 9.74 0.46 7.15
N LEU A 156 10.63 -0.49 7.41
CA LEU A 156 12.00 -0.23 7.87
C LEU A 156 12.99 -0.22 6.70
N SER A 157 14.02 0.60 6.82
CA SER A 157 15.09 0.74 5.83
C SER A 157 16.36 0.00 6.27
N PHE A 158 16.97 -0.73 5.35
CA PHE A 158 18.24 -1.43 5.53
C PHE A 158 19.04 -1.40 4.23
N ALA A 159 20.36 -1.54 4.28
CA ALA A 159 21.18 -1.70 3.08
C ALA A 159 21.84 -3.06 3.05
N PHE A 160 21.96 -3.58 1.84
CA PHE A 160 22.80 -4.73 1.55
C PHE A 160 24.28 -4.33 1.52
N ASN A 161 25.15 -5.22 1.97
CA ASN A 161 26.60 -5.07 1.88
C ASN A 161 27.16 -5.82 0.64
N GLY A 162 28.48 -5.75 0.43
CA GLY A 162 29.13 -6.40 -0.71
C GLY A 162 28.91 -7.92 -0.77
N LYS A 163 28.76 -8.59 0.37
CA LYS A 163 28.48 -10.03 0.43
C LYS A 163 27.13 -10.40 -0.16
N ALA A 164 26.14 -9.52 -0.11
CA ALA A 164 24.85 -9.76 -0.76
C ALA A 164 24.96 -9.79 -2.29
N VAL A 165 25.85 -8.98 -2.87
CA VAL A 165 26.14 -8.98 -4.31
C VAL A 165 26.90 -10.26 -4.67
N GLU A 166 27.94 -10.59 -3.89
CA GLU A 166 28.79 -11.77 -4.11
C GLU A 166 27.99 -13.08 -4.03
N LEU A 167 27.21 -13.26 -2.96
CA LEU A 167 26.57 -14.54 -2.64
C LEU A 167 25.20 -14.72 -3.28
N ALA A 168 24.45 -13.62 -3.50
CA ALA A 168 23.07 -13.67 -3.95
C ALA A 168 22.80 -12.80 -5.20
N GLY A 169 23.79 -12.06 -5.70
CA GLY A 169 23.63 -11.14 -6.83
C GLY A 169 22.66 -9.99 -6.55
N ILE A 170 22.43 -9.64 -5.28
CA ILE A 170 21.51 -8.57 -4.90
C ILE A 170 22.22 -7.23 -5.03
N LYS A 171 22.03 -6.54 -6.16
CA LYS A 171 22.66 -5.24 -6.48
C LYS A 171 21.95 -4.02 -5.87
N LYS A 172 20.96 -4.23 -5.00
CA LYS A 172 20.19 -3.13 -4.38
C LYS A 172 20.98 -2.47 -3.26
N GLY A 173 20.95 -1.14 -3.21
CA GLY A 173 21.45 -0.35 -2.07
C GLY A 173 20.49 -0.38 -0.89
N VAL A 174 19.96 0.78 -0.49
CA VAL A 174 18.96 0.86 0.59
C VAL A 174 17.61 0.30 0.11
N CYS A 175 17.15 -0.74 0.79
CA CYS A 175 15.81 -1.31 0.66
C CYS A 175 14.90 -0.85 1.80
N ARG A 176 13.61 -0.70 1.50
CA ARG A 176 12.59 -0.43 2.51
C ARG A 176 11.47 -1.44 2.40
N MET A 177 11.27 -2.26 3.44
CA MET A 177 10.33 -3.38 3.44
C MET A 177 9.43 -3.37 4.67
N ARG A 178 8.29 -4.07 4.58
CA ARG A 178 7.41 -4.31 5.73
C ARG A 178 8.14 -5.14 6.77
N TYR A 179 8.09 -4.67 8.01
CA TYR A 179 8.53 -5.37 9.20
C TYR A 179 7.31 -5.49 10.12
N GLY A 180 7.08 -6.66 10.71
CA GLY A 180 5.95 -6.92 11.60
C GLY A 180 6.34 -7.89 12.70
N ASN A 181 6.82 -7.37 13.83
CA ASN A 181 7.30 -8.16 14.97
C ASN A 181 8.36 -9.23 14.61
N GLY A 182 9.19 -8.99 13.60
CA GLY A 182 10.26 -9.92 13.22
C GLY A 182 11.45 -9.86 14.18
N PRO A 183 12.38 -10.83 14.14
CA PRO A 183 13.52 -10.84 15.05
C PRO A 183 14.40 -9.60 14.88
N VAL A 184 14.99 -9.13 15.99
CA VAL A 184 16.08 -8.15 16.02
C VAL A 184 17.33 -8.95 16.43
N PRO A 185 17.98 -9.64 15.48
CA PRO A 185 18.99 -10.63 15.80
C PRO A 185 20.28 -9.99 16.33
N VAL A 186 20.94 -10.70 17.23
CA VAL A 186 22.32 -10.46 17.66
C VAL A 186 23.12 -11.73 17.48
N ARG A 187 24.37 -11.60 17.01
CA ARG A 187 25.27 -12.75 16.92
C ARG A 187 25.57 -13.28 18.32
N THR A 188 25.46 -14.59 18.50
CA THR A 188 25.70 -15.26 19.78
C THR A 188 27.14 -15.74 19.87
N ALA A 189 27.70 -15.77 21.09
CA ALA A 189 28.99 -16.42 21.35
C ALA A 189 28.92 -17.96 21.24
N ARG A 190 27.71 -18.53 21.29
CA ARG A 190 27.48 -19.95 21.05
C ARG A 190 27.53 -20.21 19.55
N GLU A 191 28.63 -20.80 19.10
CA GLU A 191 28.75 -21.31 17.73
C GLU A 191 27.77 -22.46 17.48
N VAL A 192 27.38 -22.62 16.21
CA VAL A 192 26.60 -23.78 15.75
C VAL A 192 27.54 -24.63 14.91
N GLU A 193 27.80 -25.85 15.35
CA GLU A 193 28.71 -26.76 14.68
C GLU A 193 28.31 -27.00 13.22
N GLY A 194 29.29 -26.89 12.33
CA GLY A 194 29.07 -27.03 10.89
C GLY A 194 28.29 -25.89 10.24
N THR A 195 28.06 -24.77 10.96
CA THR A 195 27.39 -23.58 10.41
C THR A 195 28.35 -22.42 10.24
N ARG A 196 28.37 -21.84 9.04
CA ARG A 196 28.96 -20.52 8.78
C ARG A 196 27.85 -19.57 8.37
N ALA A 197 27.71 -18.43 9.06
CA ALA A 197 26.68 -17.45 8.77
C ALA A 197 27.26 -16.07 8.47
N GLU A 198 26.72 -15.40 7.45
CA GLU A 198 27.12 -14.08 6.96
C GLU A 198 25.92 -13.13 7.05
N VAL A 199 26.15 -11.92 7.56
CA VAL A 199 25.14 -10.84 7.54
C VAL A 199 25.19 -10.21 6.16
N LEU A 200 24.07 -10.18 5.46
CA LEU A 200 23.98 -9.61 4.11
C LEU A 200 23.40 -8.20 4.11
N ALA A 201 22.62 -7.84 5.12
CA ALA A 201 22.04 -6.51 5.24
C ALA A 201 21.84 -6.09 6.69
N THR A 202 21.88 -4.78 6.93
CA THR A 202 21.78 -4.16 8.26
C THR A 202 20.81 -2.98 8.25
N TYR A 203 20.00 -2.85 9.30
CA TYR A 203 19.06 -1.73 9.44
C TYR A 203 19.78 -0.40 9.65
N HIS A 204 19.24 0.67 9.05
CA HIS A 204 19.71 2.05 9.22
C HIS A 204 18.80 2.92 10.09
N SER A 205 17.59 2.46 10.37
CA SER A 205 16.55 3.27 11.02
C SER A 205 15.91 2.50 12.16
N ASP A 206 15.59 3.21 13.24
CA ASP A 206 14.83 2.66 14.35
C ASP A 206 13.34 2.60 14.08
N TYR A 207 12.71 1.64 14.77
CA TYR A 207 11.27 1.56 14.92
C TYR A 207 10.89 2.05 16.31
N ASN A 208 10.15 3.15 16.43
CA ASN A 208 9.58 3.57 17.71
C ASN A 208 8.22 4.29 17.55
N PRO A 209 7.07 3.58 17.61
CA PRO A 209 5.76 4.21 17.58
C PRO A 209 4.99 4.14 18.90
N LYS A 210 5.62 3.70 19.99
CA LYS A 210 5.01 3.78 21.32
C LYS A 210 6.11 4.09 22.30
N SER A 211 5.84 4.98 23.25
CA SER A 211 6.65 5.38 24.41
C SER A 211 7.12 4.22 25.34
N VAL A 212 7.26 3.01 24.81
CA VAL A 212 7.89 1.85 25.43
C VAL A 212 9.34 1.80 24.92
N PRO A 213 10.35 1.74 25.81
CA PRO A 213 11.74 1.57 25.40
C PRO A 213 11.90 0.29 24.56
N CYS A 214 12.21 0.43 23.28
CA CYS A 214 12.63 -0.65 22.40
C CYS A 214 14.08 -0.36 21.99
N PRO A 215 14.99 -1.35 21.99
CA PRO A 215 16.33 -1.12 21.50
C PRO A 215 16.31 -0.64 20.06
N SER A 216 17.28 0.20 19.75
CA SER A 216 17.60 0.61 18.40
C SER A 216 17.71 -0.64 17.52
N LYS A 217 17.03 -0.61 16.37
CA LYS A 217 17.19 -1.64 15.33
C LYS A 217 18.37 -1.29 14.44
N ALA A 218 18.80 -0.03 14.41
CA ALA A 218 19.97 0.38 13.66
C ALA A 218 21.19 -0.47 14.04
N GLY A 219 21.93 -0.93 13.03
CA GLY A 219 23.08 -1.80 13.25
C GLY A 219 22.77 -3.29 13.39
N HIS A 220 21.50 -3.69 13.59
CA HIS A 220 21.13 -5.11 13.63
C HIS A 220 20.94 -5.74 12.24
N PRO A 221 21.24 -7.04 12.07
CA PRO A 221 21.01 -7.77 10.83
C PRO A 221 19.53 -7.74 10.39
N ALA A 222 19.31 -7.40 9.13
CA ALA A 222 18.02 -7.52 8.45
C ALA A 222 17.92 -8.81 7.64
N VAL A 223 19.05 -9.28 7.09
CA VAL A 223 19.15 -10.47 6.25
C VAL A 223 20.41 -11.25 6.61
N VAL A 224 20.27 -12.56 6.78
CA VAL A 224 21.38 -13.48 7.07
C VAL A 224 21.35 -14.62 6.06
N ALA A 225 22.52 -14.95 5.53
CA ALA A 225 22.75 -16.17 4.78
C ALA A 225 23.65 -17.10 5.60
N ALA A 226 23.41 -18.40 5.53
CA ALA A 226 24.24 -19.38 6.22
C ALA A 226 24.42 -20.64 5.39
N GLU A 227 25.53 -21.33 5.62
CA GLU A 227 25.79 -22.70 5.20
C GLU A 227 25.73 -23.56 6.46
N CYS A 228 25.01 -24.68 6.43
CA CYS A 228 24.88 -25.58 7.57
C CYS A 228 24.97 -27.02 7.08
N GLY A 229 26.07 -27.72 7.40
CA GLY A 229 26.40 -28.98 6.74
C GLY A 229 26.57 -28.77 5.23
N LYS A 230 25.82 -29.52 4.41
CA LYS A 230 25.82 -29.36 2.95
C LYS A 230 24.79 -28.36 2.42
N GLY A 231 23.83 -27.93 3.24
CA GLY A 231 22.73 -27.07 2.81
C GLY A 231 22.96 -25.60 3.12
N LYS A 232 22.01 -24.79 2.65
CA LYS A 232 22.09 -23.33 2.67
C LYS A 232 20.80 -22.73 3.19
N LEU A 233 20.92 -21.72 4.04
CA LEU A 233 19.81 -20.96 4.60
C LEU A 233 19.89 -19.51 4.15
N PHE A 234 18.76 -18.93 3.78
CA PHE A 234 18.61 -17.51 3.50
C PHE A 234 17.40 -16.97 4.26
N VAL A 235 17.63 -16.10 5.23
CA VAL A 235 16.58 -15.68 6.16
C VAL A 235 16.44 -14.17 6.30
N PHE A 236 15.19 -13.72 6.34
CA PHE A 236 14.80 -12.32 6.43
C PHE A 236 14.13 -12.04 7.78
N THR A 237 14.51 -10.96 8.45
CA THR A 237 13.76 -10.47 9.61
C THR A 237 12.51 -9.67 9.21
N CYS A 238 12.49 -9.19 7.96
CA CYS A 238 11.38 -8.46 7.33
C CYS A 238 10.62 -9.35 6.33
N HIS A 239 9.61 -8.78 5.68
CA HIS A 239 8.73 -9.46 4.75
C HIS A 239 8.97 -9.00 3.30
N PRO A 240 9.93 -9.60 2.56
CA PRO A 240 10.18 -9.29 1.16
C PRO A 240 9.01 -9.70 0.22
N GLU A 241 8.10 -10.56 0.68
CA GLU A 241 6.98 -11.09 -0.09
C GLU A 241 5.79 -10.12 -0.22
N TYR A 242 5.78 -9.01 0.53
CA TYR A 242 4.65 -8.07 0.56
C TYR A 242 4.67 -7.02 -0.55
N ASP A 243 5.84 -6.66 -1.08
CA ASP A 243 5.94 -5.57 -2.05
C ASP A 243 7.04 -5.80 -3.09
N ALA A 244 6.90 -5.12 -4.24
CA ALA A 244 7.82 -5.24 -5.36
C ALA A 244 9.28 -4.86 -5.01
N ASN A 245 9.53 -4.14 -3.91
CA ASN A 245 10.89 -3.84 -3.49
C ASN A 245 11.60 -5.07 -2.91
N GLY A 246 10.86 -6.08 -2.45
CA GLY A 246 11.41 -7.33 -1.91
C GLY A 246 11.69 -8.44 -2.94
N TYR A 247 11.12 -8.37 -4.14
CA TYR A 247 11.21 -9.46 -5.12
C TYR A 247 12.63 -9.81 -5.57
N GLU A 248 13.48 -8.81 -5.85
CA GLU A 248 14.91 -9.08 -6.15
C GLU A 248 15.63 -9.80 -5.00
N CYS A 249 15.18 -9.60 -3.76
CA CYS A 249 15.75 -10.28 -2.61
C CYS A 249 15.28 -11.74 -2.53
N ILE A 250 14.04 -12.02 -2.94
CA ILE A 250 13.53 -13.41 -3.07
C ILE A 250 14.28 -14.14 -4.20
N LYS A 251 14.52 -13.50 -5.35
CA LYS A 251 15.36 -14.06 -6.41
C LYS A 251 16.76 -14.38 -5.91
N GLY A 252 17.37 -13.45 -5.18
CA GLY A 252 18.67 -13.65 -4.55
C GLY A 252 18.67 -14.79 -3.53
N ALA A 253 17.60 -14.97 -2.76
CA ALA A 253 17.45 -16.08 -1.83
C ALA A 253 17.44 -17.43 -2.54
N PHE A 254 16.65 -17.58 -3.61
CA PHE A 254 16.66 -18.80 -4.44
C PHE A 254 18.03 -19.02 -5.06
N ARG A 255 18.63 -18.00 -5.68
CA ARG A 255 19.99 -18.09 -6.26
C ARG A 255 21.02 -18.56 -5.25
N TYR A 256 20.97 -18.05 -4.02
CA TYR A 256 21.91 -18.45 -2.97
C TYR A 256 21.72 -19.92 -2.56
N VAL A 257 20.48 -20.35 -2.30
CA VAL A 257 20.21 -21.68 -1.74
C VAL A 257 20.23 -22.80 -2.78
N THR A 258 20.01 -22.50 -4.06
CA THR A 258 19.95 -23.52 -5.13
C THR A 258 20.98 -23.32 -6.25
N GLY A 259 21.58 -22.13 -6.37
CA GLY A 259 22.35 -21.74 -7.56
C GLY A 259 21.50 -21.38 -8.77
N ARG A 260 20.16 -21.47 -8.69
CA ARG A 260 19.23 -21.24 -9.80
C ARG A 260 18.51 -19.92 -9.67
N GLU A 261 18.31 -19.24 -10.80
CA GLU A 261 17.49 -18.05 -10.87
C GLU A 261 16.02 -18.45 -11.04
N VAL A 262 15.17 -18.02 -10.10
CA VAL A 262 13.74 -18.30 -10.12
C VAL A 262 12.99 -17.03 -10.52
N GLU A 263 12.30 -17.10 -11.65
CA GLU A 263 11.41 -16.06 -12.14
C GLU A 263 9.96 -16.46 -11.90
N TRP A 264 9.10 -15.48 -11.64
CA TRP A 264 7.66 -15.70 -11.52
C TRP A 264 6.89 -14.56 -12.17
N ASP A 265 5.71 -14.89 -12.69
CA ASP A 265 4.82 -13.88 -13.24
C ASP A 265 4.18 -13.11 -12.08
N ARG A 266 4.26 -11.77 -12.12
CA ARG A 266 3.71 -10.95 -11.04
C ARG A 266 2.18 -10.89 -11.15
N PRO A 267 1.46 -10.80 -10.01
CA PRO A 267 0.01 -10.63 -10.05
C PRO A 267 -0.33 -9.34 -10.80
N GLN A 268 -1.18 -9.48 -11.81
CA GLN A 268 -1.72 -8.39 -12.57
C GLN A 268 -3.14 -8.75 -12.98
N ARG A 269 -4.06 -7.86 -12.64
CA ARG A 269 -5.44 -7.92 -13.08
C ARG A 269 -5.50 -7.85 -14.60
N LYS A 270 -6.12 -8.85 -15.20
CA LYS A 270 -6.53 -8.86 -16.61
C LYS A 270 -7.96 -8.34 -16.73
N ARG A 271 -8.28 -7.73 -17.87
CA ARG A 271 -9.63 -7.23 -18.17
C ARG A 271 -10.65 -8.37 -18.04
N GLY A 272 -11.77 -8.10 -17.38
CA GLY A 272 -12.86 -9.06 -17.18
C GLY A 272 -12.67 -9.98 -15.97
N GLN A 273 -11.48 -10.01 -15.34
CA GLN A 273 -11.29 -10.78 -14.13
C GLN A 273 -12.16 -10.27 -12.98
N LEU A 274 -12.75 -11.22 -12.28
CA LEU A 274 -13.46 -10.98 -11.04
C LEU A 274 -12.43 -10.71 -9.93
N ALA A 275 -12.55 -9.61 -9.20
CA ALA A 275 -11.65 -9.31 -8.09
C ALA A 275 -12.10 -10.04 -6.83
N VAL A 276 -11.26 -10.91 -6.31
CA VAL A 276 -11.62 -11.85 -5.24
C VAL A 276 -10.69 -11.63 -4.05
N GLY A 277 -11.24 -11.12 -2.95
CA GLY A 277 -10.50 -11.04 -1.70
C GLY A 277 -10.41 -12.41 -1.04
N PHE A 278 -9.21 -12.88 -0.70
CA PHE A 278 -9.04 -14.11 0.08
C PHE A 278 -8.63 -13.74 1.50
N MET A 279 -9.40 -14.13 2.52
CA MET A 279 -9.10 -13.79 3.91
C MET A 279 -7.93 -14.64 4.45
N CYS A 280 -6.85 -13.99 4.86
CA CYS A 280 -5.61 -14.65 5.27
C CYS A 280 -5.29 -14.54 6.77
N ASP A 281 -6.15 -13.98 7.63
CA ASP A 281 -5.78 -13.63 9.02
C ASP A 281 -5.15 -14.77 9.85
N ASP A 282 -5.52 -16.01 9.55
CA ASP A 282 -4.99 -17.21 10.21
C ASP A 282 -4.29 -18.19 9.27
N SER A 283 -3.74 -19.25 9.86
CA SER A 283 -3.20 -20.43 9.19
C SER A 283 -4.36 -21.18 8.55
N PHE A 284 -4.13 -21.70 7.35
CA PHE A 284 -5.09 -22.53 6.63
C PHE A 284 -4.40 -23.84 6.21
N GLY A 285 -5.14 -24.94 6.25
CA GLY A 285 -4.59 -26.28 6.03
C GLY A 285 -4.09 -26.52 4.59
N VAL A 286 -3.43 -27.67 4.39
CA VAL A 286 -2.84 -28.07 3.11
C VAL A 286 -3.85 -28.02 1.96
N GLU A 287 -5.08 -28.50 2.17
CA GLU A 287 -6.15 -28.49 1.17
C GLU A 287 -6.50 -27.05 0.72
N THR A 288 -6.69 -26.13 1.67
CA THR A 288 -6.96 -24.72 1.36
C THR A 288 -5.75 -24.05 0.70
N ALA A 289 -4.53 -24.42 1.08
CA ALA A 289 -3.33 -23.91 0.42
C ALA A 289 -3.21 -24.38 -1.04
N GLN A 290 -3.56 -25.63 -1.34
CA GLN A 290 -3.65 -26.13 -2.71
C GLN A 290 -4.74 -25.40 -3.50
N PHE A 291 -5.90 -25.14 -2.88
CA PHE A 291 -6.93 -24.30 -3.48
C PHE A 291 -6.39 -22.89 -3.79
N VAL A 292 -5.65 -22.25 -2.87
CA VAL A 292 -5.02 -20.95 -3.13
C VAL A 292 -4.10 -21.00 -4.33
N GLN A 293 -3.24 -22.03 -4.47
CA GLN A 293 -2.35 -22.17 -5.63
C GLN A 293 -3.13 -22.29 -6.96
N LYS A 294 -4.24 -23.04 -6.98
CA LYS A 294 -5.15 -23.10 -8.14
C LYS A 294 -5.78 -21.73 -8.41
N LEU A 295 -6.34 -21.10 -7.38
CA LEU A 295 -7.07 -19.84 -7.50
C LEU A 295 -6.18 -18.69 -7.99
N VAL A 296 -4.97 -18.55 -7.46
CA VAL A 296 -4.05 -17.47 -7.84
C VAL A 296 -3.43 -17.66 -9.22
N THR A 297 -3.55 -18.83 -9.85
CA THR A 297 -3.08 -19.10 -11.21
C THR A 297 -4.22 -19.15 -12.23
N ASP A 298 -5.47 -19.16 -11.77
CA ASP A 298 -6.65 -19.11 -12.61
C ASP A 298 -6.78 -17.76 -13.32
N GLU A 299 -7.06 -17.78 -14.62
CA GLU A 299 -7.16 -16.58 -15.44
C GLU A 299 -8.49 -15.84 -15.28
N GLU A 300 -9.50 -16.43 -14.64
CA GLU A 300 -10.79 -15.77 -14.37
C GLU A 300 -10.75 -14.82 -13.16
N PHE A 301 -9.78 -14.98 -12.26
CA PHE A 301 -9.76 -14.29 -10.96
C PHE A 301 -8.55 -13.38 -10.76
N ASP A 302 -8.79 -12.16 -10.28
CA ASP A 302 -7.78 -11.28 -9.69
C ASP A 302 -7.83 -11.46 -8.17
N VAL A 303 -6.96 -12.34 -7.66
CA VAL A 303 -6.97 -12.72 -6.24
C VAL A 303 -6.16 -11.74 -5.41
N ILE A 304 -6.80 -11.21 -4.37
CA ILE A 304 -6.26 -10.18 -3.49
C ILE A 304 -6.20 -10.75 -2.07
N PRO A 305 -5.01 -10.95 -1.48
CA PRO A 305 -4.95 -11.34 -0.08
C PRO A 305 -5.48 -10.23 0.81
N LEU A 306 -6.37 -10.61 1.72
CA LEU A 306 -7.13 -9.74 2.59
C LEU A 306 -6.84 -10.10 4.05
N ASN A 307 -6.86 -9.09 4.92
CA ASN A 307 -6.88 -9.30 6.36
C ASN A 307 -7.77 -8.24 7.02
N LYS A 308 -8.05 -8.40 8.32
CA LYS A 308 -8.89 -7.47 9.09
C LYS A 308 -8.51 -6.00 8.91
N ALA A 309 -7.21 -5.69 8.90
CA ALA A 309 -6.73 -4.32 8.75
C ALA A 309 -7.08 -3.75 7.37
N LEU A 310 -6.89 -4.51 6.30
CA LEU A 310 -7.26 -4.09 4.95
C LEU A 310 -8.78 -3.92 4.78
N VAL A 311 -9.58 -4.78 5.40
CA VAL A 311 -11.05 -4.59 5.45
C VAL A 311 -11.39 -3.28 6.15
N SER A 312 -10.77 -3.00 7.30
CA SER A 312 -10.97 -1.75 8.03
C SER A 312 -10.49 -0.51 7.27
N ASP A 313 -9.52 -0.66 6.38
CA ASP A 313 -9.01 0.39 5.50
C ASP A 313 -9.84 0.54 4.20
N GLY A 314 -11.00 -0.13 4.10
CA GLY A 314 -11.94 0.02 2.99
C GLY A 314 -11.61 -0.84 1.77
N MET A 315 -10.78 -1.88 1.89
CA MET A 315 -10.38 -2.69 0.73
C MET A 315 -11.57 -3.40 0.07
N LEU A 316 -12.67 -3.63 0.80
CA LEU A 316 -13.90 -4.21 0.26
C LEU A 316 -14.43 -3.44 -0.96
N HIS A 317 -14.22 -2.12 -1.05
CA HIS A 317 -14.69 -1.30 -2.18
C HIS A 317 -14.07 -1.71 -3.54
N ASN A 318 -12.95 -2.44 -3.54
CA ASN A 318 -12.27 -2.87 -4.76
C ASN A 318 -12.63 -4.30 -5.19
N LEU A 319 -13.37 -5.03 -4.36
CA LEU A 319 -13.64 -6.46 -4.54
C LEU A 319 -15.02 -6.70 -5.14
N ASP A 320 -15.17 -7.84 -5.81
CA ASP A 320 -16.44 -8.37 -6.29
C ASP A 320 -16.92 -9.52 -5.38
N ALA A 321 -15.98 -10.34 -4.89
CA ALA A 321 -16.26 -11.41 -3.94
C ALA A 321 -15.20 -11.47 -2.83
N VAL A 322 -15.57 -12.07 -1.70
CA VAL A 322 -14.66 -12.41 -0.59
C VAL A 322 -14.77 -13.89 -0.28
N LEU A 323 -13.64 -14.58 -0.24
CA LEU A 323 -13.50 -15.95 0.22
C LEU A 323 -13.00 -15.93 1.66
N VAL A 324 -13.71 -16.62 2.55
CA VAL A 324 -13.37 -16.76 3.96
C VAL A 324 -13.12 -18.24 4.24
N PRO A 325 -11.84 -18.67 4.27
CA PRO A 325 -11.53 -20.07 4.48
C PRO A 325 -11.79 -20.51 5.91
N ASP A 326 -11.85 -21.82 6.10
CA ASP A 326 -11.72 -22.40 7.42
C ASP A 326 -10.33 -22.14 8.01
N GLY A 327 -10.26 -21.84 9.30
CA GLY A 327 -9.00 -21.50 9.97
C GLY A 327 -9.15 -21.41 11.48
N GLU A 328 -8.10 -21.80 12.21
CA GLU A 328 -8.14 -22.00 13.67
C GLU A 328 -8.61 -20.77 14.48
N GLY A 329 -8.42 -19.54 13.99
CA GLY A 329 -8.84 -18.30 14.64
C GLY A 329 -9.97 -17.53 13.94
N VAL A 330 -10.53 -18.06 12.85
CA VAL A 330 -11.75 -17.53 12.18
C VAL A 330 -13.03 -18.00 12.91
N VAL A 331 -12.90 -18.71 14.02
CA VAL A 331 -14.02 -19.22 14.83
C VAL A 331 -14.38 -18.28 16.00
N LYS A 332 -13.78 -17.08 16.07
CA LYS A 332 -14.03 -16.14 17.18
C LYS A 332 -15.21 -15.21 16.85
N PRO A 333 -16.13 -14.94 17.80
CA PRO A 333 -17.25 -13.99 17.58
C PRO A 333 -16.81 -12.61 17.07
N ASP A 334 -15.58 -12.19 17.39
CA ASP A 334 -14.96 -10.92 16.99
C ASP A 334 -14.26 -10.97 15.60
N ASN A 335 -14.71 -11.86 14.72
CA ASN A 335 -14.11 -12.19 13.43
C ASN A 335 -13.74 -10.99 12.54
N ALA A 336 -12.78 -11.21 11.63
CA ALA A 336 -12.10 -10.21 10.80
C ALA A 336 -13.02 -9.29 9.96
N LEU A 337 -14.15 -9.83 9.49
CA LEU A 337 -15.18 -9.07 8.77
C LEU A 337 -16.18 -8.35 9.70
N TYR A 338 -16.23 -8.71 10.98
CA TYR A 338 -17.33 -8.35 11.87
C TYR A 338 -16.94 -7.30 12.92
N ALA A 339 -15.95 -7.56 13.79
CA ALA A 339 -15.64 -6.65 14.89
C ALA A 339 -15.00 -5.34 14.41
N GLY A 340 -15.84 -4.31 14.28
CA GLY A 340 -15.51 -2.96 13.80
C GLY A 340 -15.81 -2.70 12.33
N ASN A 341 -16.30 -3.69 11.57
CA ASN A 341 -16.41 -3.62 10.10
C ASN A 341 -17.82 -3.94 9.55
N ALA A 342 -18.79 -4.33 10.37
CA ALA A 342 -20.13 -4.75 9.93
C ALA A 342 -20.84 -3.74 8.98
N GLY A 343 -20.67 -2.44 9.19
CA GLY A 343 -21.20 -1.41 8.27
C GLY A 343 -20.63 -1.51 6.85
N ARG A 344 -19.32 -1.77 6.72
CA ARG A 344 -18.64 -1.95 5.43
C ARG A 344 -19.04 -3.26 4.77
N THR A 345 -19.16 -4.33 5.56
CA THR A 345 -19.62 -5.64 5.07
C THR A 345 -21.05 -5.55 4.53
N ARG A 346 -21.95 -4.86 5.24
CA ARG A 346 -23.31 -4.61 4.75
C ARG A 346 -23.34 -3.75 3.48
N ALA A 347 -22.52 -2.71 3.39
CA ALA A 347 -22.42 -1.91 2.16
C ALA A 347 -21.94 -2.76 0.97
N PHE A 348 -20.89 -3.56 1.18
CA PHE A 348 -20.36 -4.50 0.19
C PHE A 348 -21.42 -5.49 -0.31
N LEU A 349 -22.19 -6.08 0.59
CA LEU A 349 -23.28 -7.01 0.22
C LEU A 349 -24.44 -6.27 -0.47
N ALA A 350 -24.81 -5.07 -0.01
CA ALA A 350 -25.91 -4.28 -0.56
C ALA A 350 -25.69 -3.88 -2.03
N ARG A 351 -24.43 -3.72 -2.46
CA ARG A 351 -24.09 -3.46 -3.87
C ARG A 351 -23.91 -4.73 -4.74
N GLY A 352 -24.28 -5.90 -4.22
CA GLY A 352 -24.17 -7.16 -4.93
C GLY A 352 -22.83 -7.88 -4.80
N GLY A 353 -21.95 -7.46 -3.88
CA GLY A 353 -20.78 -8.24 -3.50
C GLY A 353 -21.19 -9.58 -2.87
N ARG A 354 -20.34 -10.61 -3.02
CA ARG A 354 -20.59 -11.94 -2.43
C ARG A 354 -19.53 -12.32 -1.41
N ILE A 355 -19.96 -13.03 -0.36
CA ILE A 355 -19.06 -13.64 0.61
C ILE A 355 -19.29 -15.15 0.57
N PHE A 356 -18.25 -15.92 0.27
CA PHE A 356 -18.27 -17.37 0.32
C PHE A 356 -17.41 -17.84 1.49
N ALA A 357 -17.96 -18.71 2.33
CA ALA A 357 -17.27 -19.21 3.51
C ALA A 357 -17.49 -20.72 3.68
N TRP A 358 -16.49 -21.44 4.17
CA TRP A 358 -16.59 -22.87 4.51
C TRP A 358 -16.03 -23.16 5.91
N GLY A 359 -16.26 -24.38 6.39
CA GLY A 359 -15.83 -24.83 7.71
C GLY A 359 -16.39 -23.98 8.86
N ALA A 360 -15.60 -23.81 9.91
CA ALA A 360 -16.05 -23.11 11.12
C ALA A 360 -16.29 -21.60 10.89
N ALA A 361 -15.63 -21.01 9.89
CA ALA A 361 -15.88 -19.62 9.48
C ALA A 361 -17.32 -19.42 8.99
N ALA A 362 -17.86 -20.39 8.24
CA ALA A 362 -19.21 -20.34 7.69
C ALA A 362 -20.28 -20.36 8.81
N GLU A 363 -20.05 -21.14 9.87
CA GLU A 363 -20.96 -21.23 11.01
C GLU A 363 -21.06 -19.89 11.77
N VAL A 364 -19.92 -19.22 11.99
CA VAL A 364 -19.89 -17.92 12.66
C VAL A 364 -20.56 -16.85 11.81
N LEU A 365 -20.23 -16.80 10.52
CA LEU A 365 -20.76 -15.76 9.61
C LEU A 365 -22.26 -15.91 9.36
N ARG A 366 -22.78 -17.14 9.27
CA ARG A 366 -24.22 -17.39 9.08
C ARG A 366 -25.08 -16.83 10.22
N ARG A 367 -24.55 -16.79 11.44
CA ARG A 367 -25.26 -16.28 12.62
C ARG A 367 -25.26 -14.76 12.69
N SER A 368 -24.33 -14.10 11.99
CA SER A 368 -24.05 -12.68 12.19
C SER A 368 -24.36 -11.80 10.97
N GLU A 369 -24.41 -12.35 9.75
CA GLU A 369 -24.63 -11.58 8.51
C GLU A 369 -25.63 -12.27 7.57
N SER A 370 -26.66 -11.55 7.13
CA SER A 370 -27.54 -12.00 6.04
C SER A 370 -26.82 -11.85 4.69
N GLY A 371 -26.84 -12.87 3.83
CA GLY A 371 -26.27 -12.81 2.47
C GLY A 371 -24.88 -13.45 2.31
N VAL A 372 -24.37 -14.12 3.34
CA VAL A 372 -23.19 -14.99 3.24
C VAL A 372 -23.58 -16.34 2.66
N THR A 373 -22.83 -16.80 1.66
CA THR A 373 -22.99 -18.12 1.05
C THR A 373 -22.07 -19.11 1.76
N CYS A 374 -22.66 -20.01 2.56
CA CYS A 374 -21.93 -21.12 3.17
C CYS A 374 -21.77 -22.24 2.14
N VAL A 375 -20.53 -22.66 1.91
CA VAL A 375 -20.15 -23.79 1.04
C VAL A 375 -19.48 -24.90 1.87
N SER A 376 -19.45 -26.12 1.35
CA SER A 376 -18.93 -27.29 2.07
C SER A 376 -17.40 -27.30 2.21
N ASP A 377 -16.71 -26.89 1.16
CA ASP A 377 -15.27 -27.09 0.99
C ASP A 377 -14.70 -26.08 -0.06
N PRO A 378 -13.37 -26.04 -0.26
CA PRO A 378 -12.75 -25.14 -1.22
C PRO A 378 -13.18 -25.35 -2.69
N ASP A 379 -13.49 -26.57 -3.11
CA ASP A 379 -13.91 -26.84 -4.49
C ASP A 379 -15.35 -26.34 -4.74
N ALA A 380 -16.24 -26.49 -3.75
CA ALA A 380 -17.56 -25.88 -3.75
C ALA A 380 -17.49 -24.35 -3.75
N ALA A 381 -16.52 -23.76 -3.04
CA ALA A 381 -16.25 -22.32 -3.09
C ALA A 381 -15.88 -21.87 -4.52
N LEU A 382 -15.00 -22.63 -5.20
CA LEU A 382 -14.61 -22.35 -6.58
C LEU A 382 -15.79 -22.40 -7.54
N ALA A 383 -16.63 -23.43 -7.42
CA ALA A 383 -17.83 -23.59 -8.25
C ALA A 383 -18.82 -22.43 -8.05
N ALA A 384 -19.07 -22.05 -6.80
CA ALA A 384 -19.94 -20.92 -6.47
C ALA A 384 -19.37 -19.59 -6.98
N LEU A 385 -18.06 -19.41 -6.92
CA LEU A 385 -17.38 -18.24 -7.44
C LEU A 385 -17.49 -18.12 -8.98
N ARG A 386 -17.35 -19.23 -9.71
CA ARG A 386 -17.56 -19.29 -11.16
C ARG A 386 -19.01 -19.04 -11.55
N ALA A 387 -19.95 -19.58 -10.79
CA ALA A 387 -21.38 -19.28 -10.98
C ALA A 387 -21.64 -17.78 -10.82
N PHE A 388 -21.09 -17.16 -9.78
CA PHE A 388 -21.19 -15.71 -9.56
C PHE A 388 -20.52 -14.87 -10.66
N ALA A 389 -19.36 -15.32 -11.17
CA ALA A 389 -18.67 -14.67 -12.27
C ALA A 389 -19.52 -14.65 -13.56
N SER A 390 -20.41 -15.63 -13.73
CA SER A 390 -21.31 -15.76 -14.88
C SER A 390 -22.60 -14.96 -14.74
N GLU A 391 -22.89 -14.38 -13.58
CA GLU A 391 -24.09 -13.57 -13.37
C GLU A 391 -24.05 -12.24 -14.16
N PRO A 392 -25.19 -11.69 -14.59
CA PRO A 392 -25.26 -10.36 -15.20
C PRO A 392 -24.78 -9.26 -14.25
N VAL A 393 -23.89 -8.38 -14.72
CA VAL A 393 -23.37 -7.24 -13.92
C VAL A 393 -24.52 -6.37 -13.42
N PRO A 394 -24.62 -6.10 -12.09
CA PRO A 394 -25.65 -5.21 -11.56
C PRO A 394 -25.57 -3.81 -12.18
N PRO A 395 -26.70 -3.09 -12.30
CA PRO A 395 -26.69 -1.72 -12.77
C PRO A 395 -25.84 -0.82 -11.85
N ALA A 396 -25.29 0.23 -12.44
CA ALA A 396 -24.46 1.21 -11.75
C ALA A 396 -25.15 1.86 -10.55
N GLN A 397 -24.34 2.28 -9.56
CA GLN A 397 -24.81 3.14 -8.48
C GLN A 397 -25.36 4.45 -9.06
N VAL A 398 -26.60 4.76 -8.72
CA VAL A 398 -27.24 6.03 -9.11
C VAL A 398 -26.79 7.11 -8.14
N PHE A 399 -26.22 8.20 -8.66
CA PHE A 399 -25.84 9.35 -7.85
C PHE A 399 -27.06 10.21 -7.55
N PRO A 400 -27.21 10.70 -6.31
CA PRO A 400 -28.30 11.62 -5.99
C PRO A 400 -28.14 12.93 -6.78
N ALA A 401 -29.27 13.49 -7.21
CA ALA A 401 -29.29 14.82 -7.82
C ALA A 401 -28.87 15.89 -6.79
N LYS A 402 -28.28 16.99 -7.27
CA LYS A 402 -27.94 18.14 -6.41
C LYS A 402 -29.21 18.74 -5.81
N ALA A 403 -29.09 19.24 -4.58
CA ALA A 403 -30.16 19.99 -3.93
C ALA A 403 -30.51 21.24 -4.74
N ALA A 404 -31.72 21.77 -4.58
CA ALA A 404 -32.19 22.94 -5.33
C ALA A 404 -31.34 24.21 -5.11
N LYS A 405 -30.69 24.34 -3.94
CA LYS A 405 -29.78 25.43 -3.59
C LYS A 405 -28.54 24.87 -2.87
N PRO A 406 -27.58 24.31 -3.60
CA PRO A 406 -26.37 23.75 -2.99
C PRO A 406 -25.41 24.86 -2.56
N LEU A 407 -24.59 24.57 -1.54
CA LEU A 407 -23.50 25.45 -1.12
C LEU A 407 -22.37 25.41 -2.15
N ARG A 408 -21.94 26.58 -2.61
CA ARG A 408 -20.90 26.70 -3.65
C ARG A 408 -19.53 26.65 -3.00
N ALA A 409 -18.80 25.56 -3.23
CA ALA A 409 -17.49 25.30 -2.66
C ALA A 409 -16.39 25.38 -3.73
N GLY A 410 -15.44 26.28 -3.53
CA GLY A 410 -14.22 26.39 -4.32
C GLY A 410 -13.07 25.62 -3.69
N ILE A 411 -12.33 24.83 -4.47
CA ILE A 411 -11.12 24.17 -4.01
C ILE A 411 -9.92 24.60 -4.86
N LEU A 412 -8.82 24.98 -4.19
CA LEU A 412 -7.59 25.33 -4.92
C LEU A 412 -7.11 24.11 -5.71
N GLN A 413 -6.99 24.29 -7.02
CA GLN A 413 -6.38 23.32 -7.90
C GLN A 413 -4.88 23.24 -7.60
N ASN A 414 -4.41 22.06 -7.20
CA ASN A 414 -2.99 21.79 -6.98
C ASN A 414 -2.63 20.40 -7.53
N PRO A 415 -1.51 20.24 -8.25
CA PRO A 415 -1.03 18.94 -8.74
C PRO A 415 -0.75 17.88 -7.65
N ALA A 416 -0.79 18.23 -6.36
CA ALA A 416 -0.43 17.34 -5.26
C ALA A 416 -1.48 16.26 -4.88
N ASN A 417 -2.62 16.16 -5.57
CA ASN A 417 -3.73 15.23 -5.28
C ASN A 417 -4.30 15.31 -3.83
N SER A 418 -3.88 16.31 -3.05
CA SER A 418 -4.25 16.49 -1.64
C SER A 418 -5.70 16.96 -1.46
N CYS A 419 -6.30 17.53 -2.50
CA CYS A 419 -7.69 17.94 -2.55
C CYS A 419 -8.68 16.79 -2.81
N LEU A 420 -8.21 15.65 -3.34
CA LEU A 420 -9.11 14.66 -3.96
C LEU A 420 -10.12 14.01 -3.01
N PRO A 421 -9.78 13.63 -1.77
CA PRO A 421 -10.77 13.03 -0.89
C PRO A 421 -11.91 14.00 -0.52
N ILE A 422 -11.58 15.26 -0.26
CA ILE A 422 -12.58 16.31 0.03
C ILE A 422 -13.36 16.67 -1.24
N ALA A 423 -12.69 16.81 -2.39
CA ALA A 423 -13.36 17.03 -3.66
C ALA A 423 -14.36 15.91 -3.99
N ARG A 424 -13.96 14.64 -3.79
CA ARG A 424 -14.83 13.47 -3.97
C ARG A 424 -16.02 13.54 -3.02
N LEU A 425 -15.79 13.79 -1.74
CA LEU A 425 -16.87 13.98 -0.77
C LEU A 425 -17.90 15.02 -1.26
N LEU A 426 -17.46 16.23 -1.59
CA LEU A 426 -18.35 17.32 -1.98
C LEU A 426 -19.01 17.12 -3.35
N ASP A 427 -18.32 16.51 -4.31
CA ASP A 427 -18.88 16.25 -5.64
C ASP A 427 -20.05 15.26 -5.59
N PHE A 428 -20.00 14.28 -4.67
CA PHE A 428 -21.09 13.31 -4.47
C PHE A 428 -22.12 13.71 -3.41
N SER A 429 -21.86 14.77 -2.63
CA SER A 429 -22.83 15.34 -1.70
C SER A 429 -23.87 16.22 -2.45
N PRO A 430 -25.17 15.94 -2.34
CA PRO A 430 -26.23 16.79 -2.92
C PRO A 430 -26.19 18.24 -2.44
N GLU A 431 -25.69 18.46 -1.22
CA GLU A 431 -25.70 19.73 -0.52
C GLU A 431 -24.65 20.72 -1.03
N TYR A 432 -23.70 20.27 -1.84
CA TYR A 432 -22.56 21.07 -2.29
C TYR A 432 -22.42 21.08 -3.81
N GLU A 433 -22.06 22.23 -4.37
CA GLU A 433 -21.60 22.37 -5.75
C GLU A 433 -20.10 22.66 -5.72
N LEU A 434 -19.29 21.75 -6.27
CA LEU A 434 -17.85 21.88 -6.27
C LEU A 434 -17.35 22.60 -7.53
N LYS A 435 -16.42 23.55 -7.34
CA LYS A 435 -15.60 24.12 -8.41
C LYS A 435 -14.12 24.05 -8.07
N PHE A 436 -13.31 23.63 -9.04
CA PHE A 436 -11.86 23.81 -8.96
C PHE A 436 -11.50 25.24 -9.35
N ILE A 437 -10.59 25.87 -8.60
CA ILE A 437 -10.09 27.22 -8.86
C ILE A 437 -8.59 27.13 -9.15
N ALA A 438 -8.18 27.56 -10.34
CA ALA A 438 -6.76 27.70 -10.67
C ALA A 438 -6.14 28.86 -9.86
N PRO A 439 -4.86 28.78 -9.49
CA PRO A 439 -4.24 29.79 -8.62
C PRO A 439 -4.41 31.24 -9.13
N GLU A 440 -4.30 31.45 -10.44
CA GLU A 440 -4.37 32.77 -11.07
C GLU A 440 -5.79 33.37 -11.05
N GLU A 441 -6.82 32.55 -10.81
CA GLU A 441 -8.22 32.97 -10.76
C GLU A 441 -8.57 33.64 -9.42
N TYR A 442 -7.79 33.41 -8.35
CA TYR A 442 -8.01 34.04 -7.04
C TYR A 442 -7.94 35.57 -7.12
N ALA A 443 -7.00 36.10 -7.91
CA ALA A 443 -6.86 37.54 -8.13
C ALA A 443 -7.91 38.11 -9.12
N ARG A 444 -8.71 37.26 -9.78
CA ARG A 444 -9.64 37.63 -10.86
C ARG A 444 -11.12 37.43 -10.48
N GLY A 445 -11.43 37.49 -9.20
CA GLY A 445 -12.82 37.44 -8.71
C GLY A 445 -13.44 36.04 -8.67
N ALA A 446 -12.66 34.95 -8.79
CA ALA A 446 -13.23 33.60 -8.72
C ALA A 446 -13.81 33.21 -7.34
N LEU A 447 -13.60 34.05 -6.33
CA LEU A 447 -14.20 33.90 -5.00
C LEU A 447 -15.64 34.45 -4.95
N ASP A 448 -16.05 35.24 -5.94
CA ASP A 448 -17.35 35.90 -5.97
C ASP A 448 -18.46 34.85 -6.08
N GLY A 449 -19.40 34.92 -5.13
CA GLY A 449 -20.48 33.94 -5.03
C GLY A 449 -20.06 32.58 -4.48
N LEU A 450 -18.85 32.38 -3.97
CA LEU A 450 -18.57 31.17 -3.20
C LEU A 450 -19.09 31.28 -1.77
N ASP A 451 -19.54 30.16 -1.22
CA ASP A 451 -19.84 30.05 0.21
C ASP A 451 -18.60 29.61 0.98
N LEU A 452 -17.77 28.74 0.38
CA LEU A 452 -16.65 28.08 1.04
C LEU A 452 -15.44 28.00 0.10
N VAL A 453 -14.25 28.30 0.63
CA VAL A 453 -12.96 28.05 -0.03
C VAL A 453 -12.18 26.99 0.74
N ILE A 454 -11.65 26.01 0.01
CA ILE A 454 -10.89 24.89 0.54
C ILE A 454 -9.45 24.98 0.05
N MET A 455 -8.52 25.12 0.98
CA MET A 455 -7.09 25.11 0.73
C MET A 455 -6.53 23.74 1.14
N PRO A 456 -6.13 22.90 0.17
CA PRO A 456 -5.71 21.53 0.44
C PRO A 456 -4.29 21.47 1.02
N GLY A 457 -3.82 20.26 1.35
CA GLY A 457 -2.42 20.03 1.68
C GLY A 457 -1.46 20.32 0.51
N GLY A 458 -0.15 20.32 0.76
CA GLY A 458 0.85 20.69 -0.25
C GLY A 458 2.02 21.45 0.36
N GLY A 459 2.48 22.51 -0.31
CA GLY A 459 3.45 23.45 0.26
C GLY A 459 2.81 24.84 0.39
N ALA A 460 2.66 25.35 1.61
CA ALA A 460 1.96 26.61 1.88
C ALA A 460 2.60 27.79 1.14
N THR A 461 3.92 27.92 1.17
CA THR A 461 4.64 28.94 0.41
C THR A 461 4.44 28.81 -1.10
N ARG A 462 4.30 27.58 -1.63
CA ARG A 462 4.00 27.38 -3.04
C ARG A 462 2.58 27.80 -3.37
N GLN A 463 1.62 27.51 -2.48
CA GLN A 463 0.24 27.94 -2.64
C GLN A 463 0.15 29.47 -2.62
N TYR A 464 0.79 30.13 -1.65
CA TYR A 464 0.85 31.59 -1.58
C TYR A 464 1.45 32.19 -2.85
N LYS A 465 2.64 31.72 -3.26
CA LYS A 465 3.30 32.20 -4.50
C LYS A 465 2.47 31.97 -5.75
N ALA A 466 1.65 30.92 -5.77
CA ALA A 466 0.80 30.62 -6.93
C ALA A 466 -0.43 31.53 -7.01
N ILE A 467 -1.06 31.88 -5.88
CA ILE A 467 -2.19 32.83 -5.87
C ILE A 467 -1.74 34.30 -5.92
N GLY A 468 -0.50 34.58 -5.56
CA GLY A 468 0.07 35.92 -5.52
C GLY A 468 -0.50 36.80 -4.40
N ASP A 469 0.06 38.00 -4.25
CA ASP A 469 -0.34 38.94 -3.19
C ASP A 469 -1.79 39.39 -3.37
N ASP A 470 -2.22 39.68 -4.60
CA ASP A 470 -3.61 40.05 -4.92
C ASP A 470 -4.60 38.93 -4.59
N GLY A 471 -4.26 37.67 -4.91
CA GLY A 471 -5.09 36.52 -4.58
C GLY A 471 -5.12 36.24 -3.08
N ALA A 472 -4.01 36.48 -2.37
CA ALA A 472 -3.95 36.41 -0.92
C ALA A 472 -4.85 37.45 -0.27
N GLU A 473 -4.82 38.71 -0.71
CA GLU A 473 -5.70 39.76 -0.20
C GLU A 473 -7.17 39.51 -0.54
N ALA A 474 -7.48 39.02 -1.75
CA ALA A 474 -8.82 38.60 -2.12
C ALA A 474 -9.35 37.50 -1.17
N LEU A 475 -8.51 36.52 -0.82
CA LEU A 475 -8.88 35.44 0.09
C LEU A 475 -9.09 35.93 1.54
N LYS A 476 -8.24 36.85 2.03
CA LYS A 476 -8.44 37.49 3.35
C LYS A 476 -9.76 38.27 3.39
N ARG A 477 -10.03 39.07 2.35
CA ARG A 477 -11.28 39.84 2.22
C ARG A 477 -12.49 38.93 2.19
N PHE A 478 -12.47 37.89 1.35
CA PHE A 478 -13.55 36.89 1.26
C PHE A 478 -13.95 36.35 2.63
N VAL A 479 -12.98 35.94 3.45
CA VAL A 479 -13.27 35.41 4.79
C VAL A 479 -13.78 36.52 5.72
N ARG A 480 -13.13 37.68 5.78
CA ARG A 480 -13.56 38.79 6.64
C ARG A 480 -14.99 39.26 6.34
N GLU A 481 -15.44 39.14 5.09
CA GLU A 481 -16.76 39.57 4.64
C GLU A 481 -17.87 38.51 4.81
N GLY A 482 -17.55 37.29 5.22
CA GLY A 482 -18.54 36.24 5.52
C GLY A 482 -18.31 34.90 4.82
N GLY A 483 -17.27 34.81 4.01
CA GLY A 483 -16.81 33.57 3.41
C GLY A 483 -16.26 32.57 4.44
N LYS A 484 -16.26 31.28 4.08
CA LYS A 484 -15.79 30.20 4.96
C LYS A 484 -14.49 29.64 4.41
N TYR A 485 -13.55 29.30 5.28
CA TYR A 485 -12.24 28.77 4.90
C TYR A 485 -11.98 27.43 5.56
N TYR A 486 -11.71 26.40 4.76
CA TYR A 486 -11.26 25.09 5.23
C TYR A 486 -9.81 24.85 4.79
N GLY A 487 -8.87 24.80 5.74
CA GLY A 487 -7.45 24.57 5.47
C GLY A 487 -6.99 23.21 5.96
N VAL A 488 -6.32 22.42 5.11
CA VAL A 488 -5.70 21.14 5.50
C VAL A 488 -4.18 21.22 5.34
N CYS A 489 -3.42 20.85 6.37
CA CYS A 489 -1.97 20.79 6.36
C CYS A 489 -1.35 22.11 5.84
N ALA A 490 -0.91 22.16 4.58
CA ALA A 490 -0.44 23.39 3.92
C ALA A 490 -1.49 24.52 3.91
N GLY A 491 -2.77 24.20 3.71
CA GLY A 491 -3.85 25.18 3.81
C GLY A 491 -4.07 25.68 5.23
N ALA A 492 -3.85 24.85 6.26
CA ALA A 492 -3.88 25.31 7.64
C ALA A 492 -2.71 26.25 7.94
N PHE A 493 -1.53 25.82 7.52
CA PHE A 493 -0.29 26.59 7.52
C PHE A 493 -0.44 27.96 6.84
N LEU A 494 -1.09 28.00 5.67
CA LEU A 494 -1.24 29.22 4.88
C LEU A 494 -2.06 30.28 5.63
N ALA A 495 -3.05 29.88 6.43
CA ALA A 495 -3.89 30.79 7.22
C ALA A 495 -3.21 31.30 8.51
N MET A 496 -2.24 30.57 9.05
CA MET A 496 -1.51 30.90 10.28
C MET A 496 -0.56 32.08 10.09
N GLN A 497 -0.09 32.63 11.20
CA GLN A 497 0.94 33.66 11.21
C GLN A 497 2.29 33.15 10.70
N GLN A 498 3.01 34.04 10.03
CA GLN A 498 4.41 33.82 9.69
C GLN A 498 5.29 33.72 10.95
N SER A 499 5.97 32.59 11.13
CA SER A 499 6.95 32.40 12.21
C SER A 499 8.42 32.42 11.75
N ILE A 500 8.69 32.49 10.44
CA ILE A 500 10.05 32.62 9.87
C ILE A 500 10.01 33.53 8.63
N GLU A 501 10.99 34.42 8.51
CA GLU A 501 11.20 35.31 7.36
C GLU A 501 11.32 34.52 6.03
N GLY A 502 10.68 35.01 4.96
CA GLY A 502 10.65 34.33 3.64
C GLY A 502 9.58 33.25 3.44
N PHE A 503 8.76 32.95 4.47
CA PHE A 503 7.60 32.07 4.35
C PHE A 503 6.29 32.88 4.33
N SER A 504 5.88 33.37 3.15
CA SER A 504 4.64 34.14 3.01
C SER A 504 3.40 33.38 3.50
N ARG A 505 2.60 34.02 4.36
CA ARG A 505 1.34 33.52 4.94
C ARG A 505 0.23 34.55 4.79
N LEU A 506 -1.01 34.15 5.10
CA LEU A 506 -2.16 35.04 5.10
C LEU A 506 -2.34 35.79 6.43
N ASP A 507 -1.72 35.34 7.52
CA ASP A 507 -1.84 35.93 8.86
C ASP A 507 -3.30 36.19 9.25
N MET A 508 -4.17 35.18 9.07
CA MET A 508 -5.61 35.30 9.32
C MET A 508 -6.03 34.87 10.73
N VAL A 509 -5.22 34.07 11.41
CA VAL A 509 -5.53 33.53 12.73
C VAL A 509 -4.41 33.83 13.74
N PRO A 510 -4.73 34.03 15.03
CA PRO A 510 -3.76 34.36 16.09
C PRO A 510 -2.96 33.13 16.56
N PHE A 511 -2.52 32.30 15.60
CA PHE A 511 -1.72 31.11 15.82
C PHE A 511 -0.61 31.07 14.81
N LYS A 512 0.58 30.65 15.25
CA LYS A 512 1.74 30.38 14.40
C LYS A 512 2.16 28.93 14.52
N ASP A 513 2.98 28.49 13.58
CA ASP A 513 3.66 27.20 13.70
C ASP A 513 4.86 27.33 14.63
N ASP A 514 5.00 26.34 15.51
CA ASP A 514 6.06 26.27 16.52
C ASP A 514 7.50 26.24 15.95
N ASP A 515 7.68 25.71 14.75
CA ASP A 515 8.97 25.62 14.04
C ASP A 515 8.74 25.25 12.55
N PRO A 516 8.50 26.24 11.69
CA PRO A 516 8.14 25.96 10.29
C PRO A 516 9.37 25.63 9.42
N ALA A 517 10.61 25.79 9.93
CA ALA A 517 11.82 25.36 9.22
C ALA A 517 12.00 23.84 9.27
N TYR A 518 11.26 23.15 10.15
CA TYR A 518 11.50 21.75 10.43
C TYR A 518 10.41 20.81 9.91
N TYR A 519 10.83 19.83 9.12
CA TYR A 519 9.97 18.72 8.73
C TYR A 519 9.84 17.72 9.87
N ARG A 520 8.67 17.62 10.49
CA ARG A 520 8.46 16.81 11.70
C ARG A 520 8.22 15.32 11.44
N GLY A 521 8.23 14.90 10.17
CA GLY A 521 8.07 13.50 9.76
C GLY A 521 6.69 13.14 9.20
N ASP A 522 6.55 11.86 8.83
CA ASP A 522 5.36 11.25 8.23
C ASP A 522 4.92 10.04 9.07
N ALA A 523 3.77 10.12 9.74
CA ALA A 523 3.25 9.01 10.54
C ALA A 523 1.76 9.19 10.88
N PRO A 524 1.04 8.11 11.23
CA PRO A 524 -0.20 8.23 12.00
C PRO A 524 0.11 8.88 13.37
N VAL A 525 -0.70 9.85 13.78
CA VAL A 525 -0.61 10.53 15.08
C VAL A 525 -1.96 10.51 15.78
N LYS A 526 -1.92 10.49 17.11
CA LYS A 526 -3.11 10.67 17.95
C LYS A 526 -3.38 12.15 18.18
N ILE A 527 -4.65 12.53 18.06
CA ILE A 527 -5.19 13.82 18.47
C ILE A 527 -6.31 13.61 19.48
N ALA A 528 -6.45 14.55 20.41
CA ALA A 528 -7.53 14.62 21.38
C ALA A 528 -8.32 15.91 21.19
N LEU A 529 -9.65 15.80 21.09
CA LEU A 529 -10.56 16.93 21.05
C LEU A 529 -10.55 17.64 22.41
N THR A 530 -10.53 18.98 22.39
CA THR A 530 -10.82 19.79 23.57
C THR A 530 -12.31 19.76 23.88
N ASP A 531 -12.76 20.25 25.04
CA ASP A 531 -14.20 20.32 25.32
C ASP A 531 -14.94 21.26 24.35
N ASP A 532 -14.28 22.35 23.94
CA ASP A 532 -14.75 23.21 22.84
C ASP A 532 -14.82 22.44 21.52
N GLY A 533 -13.86 21.56 21.23
CA GLY A 533 -13.86 20.70 20.05
C GLY A 533 -14.98 19.67 20.05
N VAL A 534 -15.22 18.99 21.18
CA VAL A 534 -16.32 18.05 21.37
C VAL A 534 -17.67 18.71 21.09
N LYS A 535 -17.86 19.92 21.63
CA LYS A 535 -19.08 20.71 21.41
C LYS A 535 -19.19 21.21 19.97
N ALA A 536 -18.12 21.75 19.41
CA ALA A 536 -18.10 22.33 18.07
C ALA A 536 -18.30 21.29 16.96
N LEU A 537 -17.76 20.09 17.14
CA LEU A 537 -17.84 19.00 16.17
C LEU A 537 -18.99 18.03 16.45
N GLU A 538 -19.66 18.14 17.60
CA GLU A 538 -20.73 17.23 18.03
C GLU A 538 -20.28 15.77 18.06
N MET A 539 -19.06 15.51 18.57
CA MET A 539 -18.44 14.19 18.57
C MET A 539 -18.30 13.63 19.98
N THR A 540 -18.71 12.38 20.19
CA THR A 540 -18.59 11.70 21.49
C THR A 540 -17.21 11.06 21.71
N ASN A 541 -16.59 10.56 20.63
CA ASN A 541 -15.21 10.08 20.70
C ASN A 541 -14.24 11.26 20.78
N LYS A 542 -13.49 11.37 21.88
CA LYS A 542 -12.52 12.45 22.07
C LYS A 542 -11.18 12.18 21.39
N THR A 543 -10.85 10.94 21.01
CA THR A 543 -9.51 10.60 20.52
C THR A 543 -9.54 9.98 19.14
N HIS A 544 -8.67 10.46 18.26
CA HIS A 544 -8.58 10.02 16.87
C HIS A 544 -7.14 9.76 16.48
N THR A 545 -6.90 8.71 15.70
CA THR A 545 -5.63 8.52 15.01
C THR A 545 -5.78 9.02 13.59
N VAL A 546 -4.99 10.01 13.19
CA VAL A 546 -5.04 10.70 11.90
C VAL A 546 -3.67 10.64 11.23
N ILE A 547 -3.62 10.67 9.90
CA ILE A 547 -2.35 10.75 9.18
C ILE A 547 -1.73 12.14 9.35
N TYR A 548 -0.43 12.20 9.61
CA TYR A 548 0.34 13.44 9.66
C TYR A 548 1.49 13.39 8.67
N PHE A 549 1.63 14.45 7.86
CA PHE A 549 2.67 14.59 6.84
C PHE A 549 3.32 15.98 6.91
N GLY A 550 4.00 16.25 8.03
CA GLY A 550 4.70 17.52 8.24
C GLY A 550 3.81 18.76 8.31
N GLY A 551 2.54 18.61 8.72
CA GLY A 551 1.60 19.72 8.91
C GLY A 551 1.95 20.60 10.12
N PRO A 552 1.22 21.70 10.37
CA PRO A 552 1.56 22.61 11.46
C PRO A 552 1.38 21.99 12.85
N ALA A 553 2.11 22.53 13.82
CA ALA A 553 1.94 22.34 15.25
C ALA A 553 1.61 23.71 15.86
N ALA A 554 0.31 24.00 15.99
CA ALA A 554 -0.14 25.36 16.30
C ALA A 554 0.16 25.75 17.75
N ILE A 555 0.79 26.91 17.91
CA ILE A 555 1.01 27.59 19.19
C ILE A 555 0.43 29.02 19.12
N PRO A 556 0.12 29.65 20.27
CA PRO A 556 -0.34 31.04 20.28
C PRO A 556 0.61 31.96 19.51
N GLY A 557 0.03 32.76 18.64
CA GLY A 557 0.69 33.85 17.92
C GLY A 557 0.33 35.21 18.51
N ASP A 558 0.63 36.27 17.77
CA ASP A 558 0.24 37.62 18.15
C ASP A 558 -1.29 37.80 18.00
N PRO A 559 -1.95 38.62 18.84
CA PRO A 559 -3.38 38.89 18.69
C PRO A 559 -3.70 39.49 17.32
N ILE A 560 -4.83 39.08 16.72
CA ILE A 560 -5.36 39.66 15.49
C ILE A 560 -6.76 40.19 15.77
N ALA A 561 -7.00 41.46 15.44
CA ALA A 561 -8.31 42.09 15.62
C ALA A 561 -9.42 41.34 14.87
N ASP A 562 -10.64 41.35 15.42
CA ASP A 562 -11.81 40.68 14.88
C ASP A 562 -11.64 39.18 14.64
N THR A 563 -10.84 38.50 15.48
CA THR A 563 -10.69 37.05 15.46
C THR A 563 -11.07 36.40 16.80
N ASP A 564 -11.74 35.26 16.72
CA ASP A 564 -12.10 34.40 17.86
C ASP A 564 -11.89 32.95 17.41
N VAL A 565 -10.63 32.53 17.38
CA VAL A 565 -10.18 31.21 16.91
C VAL A 565 -9.63 30.43 18.09
N LYS A 566 -10.05 29.17 18.20
CA LYS A 566 -9.71 28.29 19.33
C LYS A 566 -9.09 26.99 18.86
N VAL A 567 -8.37 26.34 19.79
CA VAL A 567 -7.88 24.98 19.61
C VAL A 567 -9.02 23.99 19.88
N LEU A 568 -9.48 23.32 18.83
CA LEU A 568 -10.52 22.28 18.89
C LEU A 568 -9.92 20.88 19.14
N ALA A 569 -8.66 20.66 18.78
CA ALA A 569 -7.95 19.43 19.10
C ALA A 569 -6.46 19.66 19.34
N ARG A 570 -5.84 18.84 20.19
CA ARG A 570 -4.39 18.84 20.47
C ARG A 570 -3.75 17.53 20.05
N TYR A 571 -2.50 17.55 19.64
CA TYR A 571 -1.73 16.33 19.43
C TYR A 571 -1.39 15.66 20.78
N GLU A 572 -1.45 14.34 20.83
CA GLU A 572 -0.95 13.54 21.95
C GLU A 572 0.39 12.86 21.63
N SER A 573 0.69 12.67 20.35
CA SER A 573 1.88 11.94 19.90
C SER A 573 3.13 12.82 19.93
N ARG A 574 4.30 12.21 20.16
CA ARG A 574 5.61 12.80 19.86
C ARG A 574 6.09 12.25 18.51
N LEU A 575 6.67 13.07 17.64
CA LEU A 575 7.22 12.61 16.36
C LEU A 575 8.73 12.81 16.26
N VAL A 576 9.40 11.80 15.70
CA VAL A 576 10.84 11.82 15.39
C VAL A 576 11.01 11.99 13.89
N ASN A 577 11.73 13.03 13.46
CA ASN A 577 12.12 13.19 12.07
C ASN A 577 13.22 12.16 11.73
N THR A 578 12.95 11.23 10.82
CA THR A 578 13.94 10.23 10.37
C THR A 578 14.77 10.70 9.17
N ARG A 579 14.52 11.92 8.65
CA ARG A 579 15.22 12.48 7.48
C ARG A 579 16.28 13.52 7.81
N GLN A 580 16.37 13.98 9.06
CA GLN A 580 17.38 14.97 9.48
C GLN A 580 17.96 14.61 10.86
N PRO A 581 19.25 14.90 11.12
CA PRO A 581 19.95 14.52 12.35
C PRO A 581 19.60 15.37 13.59
N LYS A 582 18.51 16.16 13.59
CA LYS A 582 18.12 17.06 14.68
C LYS A 582 17.16 16.39 15.68
N PRO A 583 17.04 16.91 16.93
CA PRO A 583 16.17 16.37 17.97
C PRO A 583 14.68 16.26 17.58
N VAL A 584 13.95 15.46 18.36
CA VAL A 584 12.51 15.16 18.26
C VAL A 584 11.68 16.45 18.22
N ALA A 585 10.82 16.64 17.21
CA ALA A 585 9.83 17.71 17.27
C ALA A 585 8.66 17.26 18.15
N GLU A 586 8.53 17.84 19.33
CA GLU A 586 7.42 17.56 20.24
C GLU A 586 6.12 18.14 19.67
N LEU A 587 5.23 17.29 19.14
CA LEU A 587 3.88 17.71 18.78
C LEU A 587 2.94 17.76 19.99
N ALA A 588 3.21 16.93 21.00
CA ALA A 588 2.34 16.75 22.16
C ALA A 588 1.93 18.09 22.79
N GLY A 589 0.63 18.26 23.03
CA GLY A 589 0.03 19.47 23.59
C GLY A 589 -0.23 20.61 22.60
N LYS A 590 0.39 20.61 21.42
CA LYS A 590 0.21 21.66 20.39
C LYS A 590 -1.11 21.49 19.65
N GLY A 591 -1.62 22.58 19.09
CA GLY A 591 -2.90 22.59 18.38
C GLY A 591 -2.85 21.79 17.07
N ALA A 592 -3.75 20.83 16.95
CA ALA A 592 -3.92 19.95 15.79
C ALA A 592 -5.13 20.34 14.92
N ILE A 593 -6.18 20.88 15.53
CA ILE A 593 -7.34 21.43 14.81
C ILE A 593 -7.66 22.78 15.42
N LEU A 594 -7.79 23.81 14.59
CA LEU A 594 -8.24 25.15 14.98
C LEU A 594 -9.57 25.47 14.32
N GLY A 595 -10.41 26.24 14.99
CA GLY A 595 -11.66 26.72 14.39
C GLY A 595 -12.21 27.95 15.09
N GLY A 596 -12.87 28.82 14.34
CA GLY A 596 -13.46 30.03 14.89
C GLY A 596 -13.84 31.09 13.88
N ARG A 597 -14.06 32.31 14.37
CA ARG A 597 -14.44 33.48 13.56
C ARG A 597 -13.24 34.32 13.15
N VAL A 598 -13.31 34.86 11.94
CA VAL A 598 -12.39 35.86 11.39
C VAL A 598 -13.25 36.88 10.64
N GLY A 599 -13.41 38.08 11.18
CA GLY A 599 -14.42 39.04 10.74
C GLY A 599 -15.83 38.44 10.81
N LYS A 600 -16.59 38.57 9.72
CA LYS A 600 -17.93 37.97 9.57
C LYS A 600 -17.89 36.49 9.17
N GLY A 601 -16.74 35.99 8.74
CA GLY A 601 -16.58 34.61 8.28
C GLY A 601 -16.11 33.63 9.35
N ARG A 602 -15.78 32.42 8.90
CA ARG A 602 -15.28 31.34 9.76
C ARG A 602 -14.14 30.57 9.12
N VAL A 603 -13.26 30.05 9.96
CA VAL A 603 -12.14 29.21 9.58
C VAL A 603 -12.20 27.86 10.31
N PHE A 604 -11.77 26.81 9.62
CA PHE A 604 -11.50 25.49 10.18
C PHE A 604 -10.19 24.98 9.61
N LEU A 605 -9.18 24.83 10.46
CA LEU A 605 -7.82 24.49 10.07
C LEU A 605 -7.48 23.12 10.66
N SER A 606 -7.37 22.12 9.80
CA SER A 606 -6.86 20.80 10.18
C SER A 606 -5.37 20.76 9.89
N CYS A 607 -4.56 20.71 10.94
CA CYS A 607 -3.12 20.56 10.80
C CYS A 607 -2.69 19.17 10.27
N PRO A 608 -3.29 18.04 10.73
CA PRO A 608 -3.07 16.72 10.14
C PRO A 608 -3.98 16.49 8.92
N HIS A 609 -4.02 15.24 8.45
CA HIS A 609 -4.75 14.79 7.26
C HIS A 609 -5.89 13.80 7.59
N PRO A 610 -6.99 14.26 8.21
CA PRO A 610 -8.16 13.39 8.44
C PRO A 610 -8.83 12.95 7.13
N GLU A 611 -8.54 13.60 6.00
CA GLU A 611 -9.10 13.26 4.69
C GLU A 611 -8.41 12.07 4.02
N LYS A 612 -7.31 11.57 4.57
CA LYS A 612 -6.55 10.45 3.98
C LYS A 612 -6.98 9.08 4.46
N GLN A 613 -7.92 9.02 5.39
CA GLN A 613 -8.38 7.81 6.02
C GLN A 613 -9.89 7.86 6.15
N GLU A 614 -10.57 6.81 5.67
CA GLU A 614 -12.03 6.71 5.75
C GLU A 614 -12.51 6.81 7.21
N GLN A 615 -11.78 6.22 8.15
CA GLN A 615 -12.14 6.20 9.58
C GLN A 615 -12.15 7.59 10.21
N THR A 616 -11.49 8.57 9.58
CA THR A 616 -11.42 9.95 10.04
C THR A 616 -12.22 10.90 9.16
N MET A 617 -12.99 10.38 8.19
CA MET A 617 -13.79 11.25 7.32
C MET A 617 -14.93 11.94 8.02
N ASP A 618 -15.43 11.37 9.12
CA ASP A 618 -16.39 12.06 9.99
C ASP A 618 -15.82 13.38 10.54
N LEU A 619 -14.52 13.45 10.89
CA LEU A 619 -13.90 14.73 11.32
C LEU A 619 -14.00 15.81 10.24
N VAL A 620 -13.87 15.43 8.97
CA VAL A 620 -14.04 16.37 7.85
C VAL A 620 -15.49 16.78 7.70
N CYS A 621 -16.43 15.82 7.75
CA CYS A 621 -17.86 16.10 7.66
C CYS A 621 -18.33 17.03 8.79
N ARG A 622 -17.88 16.78 10.03
CA ARG A 622 -18.15 17.64 11.19
C ARG A 622 -17.49 19.01 11.09
N GLY A 623 -16.27 19.09 10.57
CA GLY A 623 -15.62 20.37 10.27
C GLY A 623 -16.37 21.20 9.23
N MET A 624 -16.90 20.56 8.18
CA MET A 624 -17.73 21.20 7.16
C MET A 624 -19.07 21.66 7.75
N LYS A 625 -19.72 20.85 8.60
CA LYS A 625 -20.92 21.24 9.35
C LYS A 625 -20.66 22.44 10.26
N TYR A 626 -19.53 22.44 10.97
CA TYR A 626 -19.14 23.55 11.84
C TYR A 626 -18.98 24.88 11.07
N LEU A 627 -18.44 24.83 9.84
CA LEU A 627 -18.27 26.00 8.99
C LEU A 627 -19.59 26.47 8.36
N THR A 628 -20.38 25.54 7.83
CA THR A 628 -21.45 25.85 6.88
C THR A 628 -22.85 25.63 7.43
N GLY A 629 -22.98 24.97 8.59
CA GLY A 629 -24.26 24.51 9.15
C GLY A 629 -24.78 23.22 8.52
N VAL A 630 -24.17 22.75 7.43
CA VAL A 630 -24.60 21.58 6.66
C VAL A 630 -23.46 20.55 6.65
N ALA A 631 -23.75 19.29 6.95
CA ALA A 631 -22.78 18.22 6.82
C ALA A 631 -22.88 17.62 5.40
N PRO A 632 -21.75 17.36 4.72
CA PRO A 632 -21.78 16.63 3.46
C PRO A 632 -22.28 15.20 3.66
N THR A 633 -23.15 14.73 2.76
CA THR A 633 -23.55 13.33 2.72
C THR A 633 -22.37 12.47 2.21
N MET A 634 -21.92 11.52 3.03
CA MET A 634 -20.89 10.55 2.62
C MET A 634 -21.49 9.53 1.65
N VAL A 635 -21.03 9.57 0.40
CA VAL A 635 -21.31 8.54 -0.60
C VAL A 635 -20.10 7.62 -0.70
N HIS A 636 -20.26 6.36 -0.29
CA HIS A 636 -19.25 5.33 -0.52
C HIS A 636 -19.26 4.97 -2.00
N LEU A 637 -18.26 5.46 -2.72
CA LEU A 637 -18.03 5.09 -4.11
C LEU A 637 -17.36 3.73 -4.14
N GLU A 638 -18.15 2.72 -4.46
CA GLU A 638 -17.68 1.36 -4.60
C GLU A 638 -17.40 1.01 -6.06
N ARG A 639 -16.53 0.02 -6.30
CA ARG A 639 -16.28 -0.48 -7.65
C ARG A 639 -17.54 -1.17 -8.20
N PRO A 640 -18.10 -0.72 -9.34
CA PRO A 640 -19.07 -1.53 -10.07
C PRO A 640 -18.39 -2.80 -10.60
N ARG A 641 -19.07 -3.95 -10.52
CA ARG A 641 -18.53 -5.20 -11.06
C ARG A 641 -18.27 -5.01 -12.56
N GLY A 642 -17.13 -5.52 -13.05
CA GLY A 642 -16.72 -5.33 -14.45
C GLY A 642 -16.18 -3.94 -14.82
N ALA A 643 -16.23 -2.94 -13.93
CA ALA A 643 -15.63 -1.63 -14.20
C ALA A 643 -14.10 -1.74 -14.35
N LEU A 644 -13.57 -0.98 -15.31
CA LEU A 644 -12.13 -0.80 -15.53
C LEU A 644 -11.54 -0.01 -14.37
N SER A 645 -10.58 -0.59 -13.68
CA SER A 645 -9.80 0.06 -12.62
C SER A 645 -8.79 1.02 -13.25
N VAL A 646 -9.08 2.31 -13.19
CA VAL A 646 -8.28 3.36 -13.81
C VAL A 646 -7.46 4.07 -12.74
N ARG A 647 -6.15 4.18 -12.95
CA ARG A 647 -5.26 5.01 -12.13
C ARG A 647 -5.05 6.34 -12.81
N TYR A 648 -5.33 7.42 -12.10
CA TYR A 648 -5.35 8.75 -12.70
C TYR A 648 -4.29 9.66 -12.07
N GLN A 649 -3.51 10.36 -12.90
CA GLN A 649 -2.73 11.50 -12.45
C GLN A 649 -3.30 12.80 -13.02
N PHE A 650 -3.59 13.71 -12.11
CA PHE A 650 -4.13 15.03 -12.37
C PHE A 650 -3.02 16.08 -12.52
N SER A 651 -3.17 17.07 -13.42
CA SER A 651 -2.11 18.04 -13.71
C SER A 651 -2.56 19.50 -13.84
N ASP A 652 -3.79 19.77 -14.28
CA ASP A 652 -4.31 21.13 -14.53
C ASP A 652 -5.82 21.19 -14.31
N LYS A 653 -6.44 22.37 -14.16
CA LYS A 653 -7.88 22.50 -13.91
C LYS A 653 -8.78 21.69 -14.86
N LYS A 654 -8.47 21.63 -16.17
CA LYS A 654 -9.30 20.92 -17.16
C LYS A 654 -9.36 19.42 -16.90
N ALA A 655 -8.24 18.82 -16.48
CA ALA A 655 -8.21 17.42 -16.05
C ALA A 655 -9.18 17.13 -14.88
N ALA A 656 -9.51 18.13 -14.06
CA ALA A 656 -10.20 17.98 -12.78
C ALA A 656 -11.68 18.02 -13.07
N ASP A 657 -12.06 19.04 -13.84
CA ASP A 657 -13.39 19.19 -14.39
C ASP A 657 -13.78 17.93 -15.17
N TYR A 658 -12.88 17.38 -16.00
CA TYR A 658 -13.13 16.10 -16.68
C TYR A 658 -13.24 14.91 -15.72
N LEU A 659 -12.32 14.78 -14.76
CA LEU A 659 -12.32 13.68 -13.80
C LEU A 659 -13.61 13.63 -12.98
N PHE A 660 -14.04 14.76 -12.40
CA PHE A 660 -15.22 14.83 -11.51
C PHE A 660 -16.53 14.98 -12.29
N GLY A 661 -16.53 15.70 -13.41
CA GLY A 661 -17.71 15.90 -14.24
C GLY A 661 -18.05 14.72 -15.15
N THR A 662 -17.06 13.92 -15.54
CA THR A 662 -17.24 12.83 -16.52
C THR A 662 -16.76 11.50 -15.98
N LEU A 663 -15.46 11.34 -15.75
CA LEU A 663 -14.86 10.01 -15.58
C LEU A 663 -15.28 9.29 -14.28
N LEU A 664 -15.41 10.02 -13.17
CA LEU A 664 -15.88 9.48 -11.88
C LEU A 664 -17.37 9.15 -11.86
N ARG A 665 -18.16 9.72 -12.79
CA ARG A 665 -19.61 9.50 -12.91
C ARG A 665 -19.95 8.37 -13.87
N ASP A 666 -18.98 7.96 -14.69
CA ASP A 666 -19.12 6.86 -15.62
C ASP A 666 -18.82 5.53 -14.92
N SER A 667 -19.88 4.75 -14.72
CA SER A 667 -19.86 3.48 -14.00
C SER A 667 -19.02 2.39 -14.67
N ARG A 668 -18.59 2.59 -15.92
CA ARG A 668 -17.66 1.70 -16.61
C ARG A 668 -16.24 1.83 -16.05
N PHE A 669 -15.95 2.89 -15.29
CA PHE A 669 -14.64 3.14 -14.70
C PHE A 669 -14.70 3.18 -13.17
N HIS A 670 -13.71 2.56 -12.54
CA HIS A 670 -13.40 2.73 -11.14
C HIS A 670 -12.09 3.51 -11.00
N VAL A 671 -12.22 4.81 -10.81
CA VAL A 671 -11.08 5.73 -10.89
C VAL A 671 -10.47 5.98 -9.51
N TRP A 672 -9.14 5.79 -9.43
CA TRP A 672 -8.35 6.11 -8.26
C TRP A 672 -7.17 6.99 -8.61
N PRO A 673 -6.93 8.06 -7.85
CA PRO A 673 -5.74 8.84 -8.05
C PRO A 673 -4.49 8.08 -7.64
N VAL A 674 -3.39 8.32 -8.35
CA VAL A 674 -2.10 7.74 -8.02
C VAL A 674 -1.03 8.82 -7.91
N LYS A 675 -0.21 8.74 -6.85
CA LYS A 675 0.93 9.64 -6.64
C LYS A 675 2.23 9.07 -7.22
N THR A 676 2.36 7.74 -7.27
CA THR A 676 3.51 7.02 -7.79
C THR A 676 3.07 5.82 -8.61
N TYR A 677 3.65 5.62 -9.79
CA TYR A 677 3.32 4.50 -10.69
C TYR A 677 3.97 3.18 -10.30
N VAL A 678 4.32 2.99 -9.03
CA VAL A 678 4.99 1.79 -8.56
C VAL A 678 3.92 0.78 -8.16
N ASP A 679 4.05 -0.44 -8.68
CA ASP A 679 3.25 -1.59 -8.28
C ASP A 679 1.74 -1.35 -8.41
N LEU A 680 1.25 -1.49 -9.64
CA LEU A 680 -0.16 -1.29 -10.01
C LEU A 680 -0.86 -2.63 -10.32
N PRO A 681 -0.84 -3.64 -9.42
CA PRO A 681 -1.32 -4.98 -9.73
C PRO A 681 -2.82 -5.04 -10.05
N HIS A 682 -3.62 -4.10 -9.53
CA HIS A 682 -5.08 -4.04 -9.72
C HIS A 682 -5.53 -2.89 -10.62
N ALA A 683 -4.66 -2.37 -11.48
CA ALA A 683 -5.01 -1.34 -12.45
C ALA A 683 -5.14 -1.95 -13.85
N ASP A 684 -6.24 -1.65 -14.53
CA ASP A 684 -6.43 -2.00 -15.93
C ASP A 684 -5.73 -0.95 -16.82
N ALA A 685 -5.82 0.32 -16.43
CA ALA A 685 -5.23 1.43 -17.16
C ALA A 685 -4.67 2.53 -16.26
N VAL A 686 -3.75 3.33 -16.81
CA VAL A 686 -3.24 4.56 -16.22
C VAL A 686 -3.54 5.72 -17.17
N VAL A 687 -4.15 6.78 -16.65
CA VAL A 687 -4.38 8.04 -17.37
C VAL A 687 -3.38 9.08 -16.90
N LEU A 688 -2.63 9.63 -17.85
CA LEU A 688 -1.64 10.69 -17.67
C LEU A 688 -2.14 11.98 -18.30
N THR A 689 -2.40 12.99 -17.49
CA THR A 689 -2.81 14.31 -18.00
C THR A 689 -1.67 15.32 -18.10
N GLY A 690 -0.62 15.10 -17.30
CA GLY A 690 0.59 15.92 -17.30
C GLY A 690 1.68 15.37 -18.21
N ALA A 691 2.82 16.07 -18.27
CA ALA A 691 4.00 15.58 -18.98
C ALA A 691 4.53 14.27 -18.34
N VAL A 692 4.87 13.30 -19.18
CA VAL A 692 5.45 12.03 -18.73
C VAL A 692 6.88 12.27 -18.26
N SER A 693 7.14 12.02 -16.97
CA SER A 693 8.51 12.12 -16.41
C SER A 693 9.31 10.83 -16.66
N GLU A 694 10.65 10.90 -16.67
CA GLU A 694 11.51 9.70 -16.72
C GLU A 694 11.18 8.69 -15.63
N LYS A 695 10.83 9.18 -14.43
CA LYS A 695 10.38 8.33 -13.32
C LYS A 695 9.05 7.64 -13.64
N ALA A 696 8.15 8.31 -14.35
CA ALA A 696 6.90 7.68 -14.82
C ALA A 696 7.19 6.60 -15.85
N VAL A 697 8.08 6.86 -16.83
CA VAL A 697 8.53 5.87 -17.81
C VAL A 697 9.08 4.63 -17.11
N LYS A 698 10.09 4.78 -16.25
CA LYS A 698 10.71 3.67 -15.52
C LYS A 698 9.70 2.80 -14.75
N ASN A 699 8.70 3.43 -14.15
CA ASN A 699 7.72 2.73 -13.32
C ASN A 699 6.56 2.12 -14.12
N LEU A 700 6.19 2.72 -15.26
CA LEU A 700 5.11 2.24 -16.12
C LEU A 700 5.57 1.20 -17.15
N THR A 701 6.85 1.17 -17.54
CA THR A 701 7.37 0.17 -18.48
C THR A 701 7.08 -1.27 -18.03
N PRO A 702 7.33 -1.68 -16.77
CA PRO A 702 6.96 -3.04 -16.31
C PRO A 702 5.46 -3.31 -16.30
N PHE A 703 4.64 -2.27 -16.09
CA PHE A 703 3.19 -2.37 -16.14
C PHE A 703 2.70 -2.61 -17.57
N ILE A 704 3.24 -1.87 -18.53
CA ILE A 704 2.94 -2.02 -19.96
C ILE A 704 3.42 -3.38 -20.49
N ALA A 705 4.65 -3.79 -20.15
CA ALA A 705 5.25 -5.05 -20.61
C ALA A 705 4.40 -6.29 -20.24
N ARG A 706 3.57 -6.19 -19.21
CA ARG A 706 2.67 -7.26 -18.76
C ARG A 706 1.20 -7.03 -19.15
N GLY A 707 0.93 -6.10 -20.07
CA GLY A 707 -0.39 -5.88 -20.67
C GLY A 707 -1.17 -4.67 -20.15
N GLY A 708 -0.60 -3.90 -19.21
CA GLY A 708 -1.24 -2.68 -18.72
C GLY A 708 -1.36 -1.61 -19.82
N ARG A 709 -2.43 -0.80 -19.77
CA ARG A 709 -2.66 0.27 -20.76
C ARG A 709 -2.36 1.64 -20.19
N VAL A 710 -1.72 2.51 -20.97
CA VAL A 710 -1.49 3.90 -20.57
C VAL A 710 -2.13 4.82 -21.59
N VAL A 711 -3.04 5.68 -21.14
CA VAL A 711 -3.65 6.74 -21.94
C VAL A 711 -3.00 8.06 -21.54
N ALA A 712 -2.43 8.80 -22.49
CA ALA A 712 -1.75 10.06 -22.23
C ALA A 712 -2.36 11.21 -23.04
N VAL A 713 -2.73 12.29 -22.35
CA VAL A 713 -3.22 13.52 -22.98
C VAL A 713 -2.05 14.27 -23.60
N CYS A 714 -2.10 14.46 -24.91
CA CYS A 714 -1.03 14.95 -25.77
C CYS A 714 -1.42 16.26 -26.50
N ASP A 715 -2.09 17.15 -25.76
CA ASP A 715 -2.59 18.45 -26.22
C ASP A 715 -1.47 19.45 -26.58
N THR A 716 -0.30 19.34 -25.96
CA THR A 716 0.87 20.22 -26.19
C THR A 716 2.06 19.48 -26.83
N PRO A 717 2.95 20.18 -27.56
CA PRO A 717 4.17 19.58 -28.10
C PRO A 717 5.01 18.87 -27.03
N LYS A 718 5.17 19.50 -25.85
CA LYS A 718 5.90 18.93 -24.71
C LYS A 718 5.31 17.61 -24.23
N LYS A 719 3.97 17.51 -24.11
CA LYS A 719 3.31 16.25 -23.71
C LYS A 719 3.46 15.19 -24.80
N ARG A 720 3.35 15.56 -26.09
CA ARG A 720 3.56 14.64 -27.24
C ARG A 720 4.96 14.05 -27.24
N ASP A 721 5.99 14.87 -27.10
CA ASP A 721 7.38 14.39 -27.14
C ASP A 721 7.71 13.53 -25.92
N ALA A 722 7.19 13.90 -24.74
CA ALA A 722 7.32 13.08 -23.54
C ALA A 722 6.65 11.70 -23.70
N ALA A 723 5.46 11.64 -24.33
CA ALA A 723 4.74 10.38 -24.53
C ALA A 723 5.50 9.39 -25.44
N LYS A 724 6.27 9.87 -26.43
CA LYS A 724 7.09 9.00 -27.32
C LYS A 724 8.10 8.13 -26.56
N SER A 725 8.53 8.57 -25.37
CA SER A 725 9.46 7.81 -24.53
C SER A 725 8.83 6.61 -23.80
N LEU A 726 7.49 6.50 -23.82
CA LEU A 726 6.75 5.44 -23.18
C LEU A 726 6.20 4.45 -24.22
N PRO A 727 6.69 3.20 -24.27
CA PRO A 727 6.23 2.23 -25.25
C PRO A 727 4.75 1.90 -25.04
N GLY A 728 4.00 1.70 -26.12
CA GLY A 728 2.60 1.25 -26.06
C GLY A 728 1.60 2.25 -25.45
N VAL A 729 1.96 3.54 -25.38
CA VAL A 729 1.05 4.60 -24.91
C VAL A 729 -0.03 4.92 -25.94
N ILE A 730 -1.26 5.06 -25.48
CA ILE A 730 -2.41 5.54 -26.26
C ILE A 730 -2.46 7.06 -26.11
N ALA A 731 -2.02 7.78 -27.14
CA ALA A 731 -2.03 9.24 -27.15
C ALA A 731 -3.41 9.78 -27.57
N VAL A 732 -4.00 10.63 -26.74
CA VAL A 732 -5.26 11.36 -27.04
C VAL A 732 -5.00 12.85 -27.17
N LYS A 733 -5.78 13.56 -28.00
CA LYS A 733 -5.56 14.99 -28.27
C LYS A 733 -6.24 15.90 -27.26
N SER A 734 -7.27 15.42 -26.58
CA SER A 734 -8.08 16.17 -25.62
C SER A 734 -8.49 15.29 -24.43
N TYR A 735 -9.09 15.92 -23.42
CA TYR A 735 -9.63 15.22 -22.25
C TYR A 735 -10.85 14.36 -22.60
N ASP A 736 -11.70 14.82 -23.51
CA ASP A 736 -12.96 14.15 -23.87
C ASP A 736 -12.74 12.81 -24.60
N GLU A 737 -11.58 12.65 -25.25
CA GLU A 737 -11.19 11.40 -25.90
C GLU A 737 -10.75 10.30 -24.91
N ILE A 738 -10.56 10.62 -23.61
CA ILE A 738 -10.03 9.66 -22.63
C ILE A 738 -10.97 8.47 -22.44
N SER A 739 -12.28 8.70 -22.27
CA SER A 739 -13.24 7.62 -22.04
C SER A 739 -13.27 6.65 -23.21
N ASP A 740 -13.35 7.16 -24.45
CA ASP A 740 -13.35 6.33 -25.65
C ASP A 740 -12.01 5.59 -25.84
N ALA A 741 -10.89 6.20 -25.46
CA ALA A 741 -9.59 5.55 -25.47
C ALA A 741 -9.43 4.45 -24.39
N LEU A 742 -10.13 4.57 -23.26
CA LEU A 742 -10.14 3.53 -22.22
C LEU A 742 -11.03 2.34 -22.57
N LEU A 743 -12.10 2.57 -23.33
CA LEU A 743 -13.05 1.52 -23.73
C LEU A 743 -12.53 0.67 -24.88
N ARG A 744 -11.84 1.30 -25.83
CA ARG A 744 -11.06 0.64 -26.89
C ARG A 744 -9.90 -0.14 -26.29
#